data_AF-A0A9D2BA84-F1
#
_entry.id   AF-A0A9D2BA84-F1
#
_cell.length_a   1.000
_cell.length_b   1.000
_cell.length_c   1.000
_cell.angle_alpha   90.00
_cell.angle_beta   90.00
_cell.angle_gamma   90.00
#
_symmetry.space_group_name_H-M   'P 1'
#
loop_
_entity.id
_entity.type
_entity.pdbx_description
1 polymer ?
#
loop_
_entity_poly.entity_id
_entity_poly.type
_entity_poly.pdbx_seq_one_letter_code
_entity_poly.pdbx_strand_id
1 'polypeptide(L)'
;MKDLIIVRGGGDIATGTIYKLVKSGFNVLVLEIESPSAIRRNVAFSEAVYDGKTKVEDMTCELAHSTDEAVKIMEQGRPALMVDPEARCLEKLHPLALVDAILAKKNLGTNRRMAPITIALGPGFTAGEDVDAVIETKRGHRLGRVIREGSAIANTGIPGVIAGVGKDRVIHSPGKGVLRNVCHITDTVKKGQTIAYIEDGQEKIEVHATIDGLLRGLIRDGYPVTKGFKIADIDPRMEEYSNCFTISDKARCIGGGVLEAILTLKEEQRQKEHGIYADYAATSAKKPFEVKKAVLDSMSQGNAGRGAHSASLKASRTIFRARREICEFFDADRPEQVVFTSGITESLNLVIKGLLEPGDHVITTYMEHNSVLRPLYEMEQKGVSLTITDPCPEAIAREFRKNTKAVIMTHGSNVTGEVFDIAAVGALCREKGIRLIADTAQTAGIFPISMKKDQIDILCFAGHKGLLGPQGIGGICIRDGIGIRPLKTGGSGFDSFSKSHPKKMPEALEAGTQNGPGIAGLEAGIRLIRSIGLDQIRQREQNSIRLFYEQIKDVPGISFYGLGADPDFSKRTAVLSCNLKDYDSSIVSEELEERFGIQTRPGAHCAPLVHEHYHTKEQGMVRFSFGFDTTEEEIRIAAEALKKLMEEEV
;
A
#
# COMPACT_ATOMS: atom_id res chain seq x y z
N MET A 1 1.22 11.14 -19.53
CA MET A 1 2.57 10.60 -19.18
C MET A 1 2.56 10.25 -17.70
N LYS A 2 2.97 9.05 -17.31
CA LYS A 2 2.97 8.64 -15.90
C LYS A 2 4.03 9.45 -15.12
N ASP A 3 3.71 9.84 -13.89
CA ASP A 3 4.62 10.55 -12.99
C ASP A 3 5.14 11.91 -13.54
N LEU A 4 4.31 12.63 -14.32
CA LEU A 4 4.57 14.00 -14.75
C LEU A 4 4.34 15.00 -13.63
N ILE A 5 5.33 15.85 -13.36
CA ILE A 5 5.21 17.01 -12.46
C ILE A 5 5.42 18.27 -13.29
N ILE A 6 4.51 19.23 -13.13
CA ILE A 6 4.64 20.55 -13.73
C ILE A 6 5.12 21.55 -12.67
N VAL A 7 6.16 22.31 -12.99
CA VAL A 7 6.73 23.34 -12.10
C VAL A 7 6.55 24.71 -12.75
N ARG A 8 5.80 25.61 -12.14
CA ARG A 8 5.69 27.01 -12.59
C ARG A 8 6.86 27.80 -12.03
N GLY A 9 7.64 28.44 -12.91
CA GLY A 9 8.85 29.17 -12.54
C GLY A 9 10.13 28.34 -12.74
N GLY A 10 11.11 28.90 -13.46
CA GLY A 10 12.41 28.31 -13.76
C GLY A 10 13.61 29.04 -13.12
N GLY A 11 13.37 29.92 -12.15
CA GLY A 11 14.40 30.69 -11.46
C GLY A 11 15.34 29.85 -10.56
N ASP A 12 16.32 30.48 -9.94
CA ASP A 12 17.41 29.82 -9.19
C ASP A 12 16.93 28.93 -8.02
N ILE A 13 15.86 29.33 -7.32
CA ILE A 13 15.25 28.49 -6.28
C ILE A 13 14.48 27.33 -6.89
N ALA A 14 13.73 27.56 -7.97
CA ALA A 14 12.95 26.53 -8.65
C ALA A 14 13.85 25.45 -9.25
N THR A 15 15.04 25.82 -9.76
CA THR A 15 16.08 24.89 -10.23
C THR A 15 16.36 23.78 -9.22
N GLY A 16 16.42 24.09 -7.92
CA GLY A 16 16.66 23.07 -6.89
C GLY A 16 15.54 22.04 -6.78
N THR A 17 14.29 22.48 -6.95
CA THR A 17 13.11 21.60 -7.02
C THR A 17 13.16 20.75 -8.29
N ILE A 18 13.30 21.38 -9.46
CA ILE A 18 13.36 20.71 -10.77
C ILE A 18 14.46 19.64 -10.76
N TYR A 19 15.67 20.00 -10.33
CA TYR A 19 16.81 19.11 -10.25
C TYR A 19 16.52 17.88 -9.41
N LYS A 20 15.93 18.07 -8.22
CA LYS A 20 15.68 16.97 -7.30
C LYS A 20 14.58 16.03 -7.77
N LEU A 21 13.53 16.57 -8.40
CA LEU A 21 12.45 15.78 -8.98
C LEU A 21 12.95 14.91 -10.14
N VAL A 22 13.69 15.48 -11.09
CA VAL A 22 14.27 14.72 -12.21
C VAL A 22 15.24 13.64 -11.69
N LYS A 23 16.13 13.97 -10.75
CA LYS A 23 17.05 12.98 -10.14
C LYS A 23 16.34 11.87 -9.36
N SER A 24 15.08 12.08 -8.96
CA SER A 24 14.26 11.08 -8.28
C SER A 24 13.40 10.25 -9.25
N GLY A 25 13.57 10.46 -10.57
CA GLY A 25 12.90 9.68 -11.62
C GLY A 25 11.58 10.26 -12.13
N PHE A 26 11.23 11.50 -11.76
CA PHE A 26 10.02 12.15 -12.27
C PHE A 26 10.26 12.83 -13.62
N ASN A 27 9.23 12.84 -14.47
CA ASN A 27 9.20 13.67 -15.67
C ASN A 27 8.82 15.09 -15.25
N VAL A 28 9.62 16.10 -15.65
CA VAL A 28 9.40 17.49 -15.21
C VAL A 28 9.27 18.43 -16.40
N LEU A 29 8.14 19.12 -16.45
CA LEU A 29 7.90 20.23 -17.36
C LEU A 29 7.88 21.55 -16.57
N VAL A 30 8.76 22.47 -16.95
CA VAL A 30 8.85 23.81 -16.39
C VAL A 30 8.02 24.76 -17.23
N LEU A 31 7.16 25.56 -16.59
CA LEU A 31 6.39 26.61 -17.25
C LEU A 31 6.94 27.98 -16.88
N GLU A 32 7.13 28.83 -17.87
CA GLU A 32 7.74 30.14 -17.69
C GLU A 32 7.05 31.25 -18.50
N ILE A 33 7.33 32.51 -18.15
CA ILE A 33 6.94 33.68 -18.95
C ILE A 33 7.92 33.93 -20.11
N GLU A 34 7.55 34.77 -21.06
CA GLU A 34 8.37 35.12 -22.24
C GLU A 34 9.70 35.82 -21.88
N SER A 35 9.77 36.49 -20.73
CA SER A 35 10.94 37.30 -20.33
C SER A 35 11.27 37.14 -18.83
N PRO A 36 11.79 35.98 -18.41
CA PRO A 36 12.09 35.70 -17.01
C PRO A 36 13.24 36.57 -16.46
N SER A 37 13.16 36.96 -15.18
CA SER A 37 14.08 37.91 -14.53
C SER A 37 15.16 37.26 -13.67
N ALA A 38 15.77 36.17 -14.13
CA ALA A 38 16.78 35.47 -13.35
C ALA A 38 18.03 36.34 -13.11
N ILE A 39 18.49 36.37 -11.85
CA ILE A 39 19.70 37.11 -11.45
C ILE A 39 20.89 36.15 -11.35
N ARG A 40 20.72 35.03 -10.65
CA ARG A 40 21.72 33.94 -10.64
C ARG A 40 21.53 33.07 -11.90
N ARG A 41 21.81 33.67 -13.06
CA ARG A 41 21.52 33.11 -14.39
C ARG A 41 22.23 31.78 -14.65
N ASN A 42 23.47 31.64 -14.19
CA ASN A 42 24.25 30.39 -14.33
C ASN A 42 23.65 29.18 -13.61
N VAL A 43 22.62 29.36 -12.78
CA VAL A 43 21.93 28.30 -12.04
C VAL A 43 20.40 28.39 -12.17
N ALA A 44 19.89 29.06 -13.20
CA ALA A 44 18.47 29.18 -13.47
C ALA A 44 18.10 28.47 -14.78
N PHE A 45 17.18 27.51 -14.72
CA PHE A 45 16.70 26.84 -15.93
C PHE A 45 15.90 27.77 -16.85
N SER A 46 15.38 28.89 -16.33
CA SER A 46 14.66 29.90 -17.11
C SER A 46 15.52 30.55 -18.21
N GLU A 47 16.85 30.47 -18.15
CA GLU A 47 17.70 30.96 -19.25
C GLU A 47 17.48 30.20 -20.57
N ALA A 48 16.93 28.98 -20.52
CA ALA A 48 16.54 28.25 -21.73
C ALA A 48 15.48 28.99 -22.58
N VAL A 49 14.67 29.89 -21.99
CA VAL A 49 13.75 30.75 -22.74
C VAL A 49 14.50 31.60 -23.77
N TYR A 50 15.68 32.06 -23.42
CA TYR A 50 16.48 32.93 -24.27
C TYR A 50 17.46 32.18 -25.16
N ASP A 51 18.10 31.14 -24.62
CA ASP A 51 19.22 30.47 -25.28
C ASP A 51 18.79 29.14 -25.95
N GLY A 52 17.50 28.78 -25.88
CA GLY A 52 16.91 27.54 -26.38
C GLY A 52 17.22 26.31 -25.51
N LYS A 53 18.34 26.33 -24.79
CA LYS A 53 18.70 25.32 -23.79
C LYS A 53 19.62 25.92 -22.74
N THR A 54 19.63 25.36 -21.55
CA THR A 54 20.60 25.73 -20.51
C THR A 54 21.03 24.50 -19.71
N LYS A 55 22.26 24.55 -19.19
CA LYS A 55 22.82 23.48 -18.38
C LYS A 55 23.16 24.01 -17.00
N VAL A 56 22.61 23.38 -15.97
CA VAL A 56 22.93 23.66 -14.57
C VAL A 56 23.50 22.38 -13.95
N GLU A 57 24.71 22.48 -13.40
CA GLU A 57 25.51 21.34 -12.95
C GLU A 57 25.59 20.25 -14.05
N ASP A 58 25.04 19.06 -13.82
CA ASP A 58 25.03 17.94 -14.75
C ASP A 58 23.70 17.77 -15.52
N MET A 59 22.75 18.71 -15.37
CA MET A 59 21.41 18.62 -15.94
C MET A 59 21.17 19.68 -17.02
N THR A 60 20.69 19.24 -18.19
CA THR A 60 20.33 20.11 -19.31
C THR A 60 18.81 20.26 -19.39
N CYS A 61 18.32 21.49 -19.46
CA CYS A 61 16.93 21.82 -19.71
C CYS A 61 16.79 22.45 -21.10
N GLU A 62 15.78 22.01 -21.86
CA GLU A 62 15.57 22.42 -23.26
C GLU A 62 14.21 23.11 -23.42
N LEU A 63 14.18 24.18 -24.22
CA LEU A 63 12.95 24.89 -24.56
C LEU A 63 12.14 24.08 -25.57
N ALA A 64 10.87 23.87 -25.26
CA ALA A 64 9.88 23.24 -26.11
C ALA A 64 8.86 24.29 -26.58
N HIS A 65 8.48 24.21 -27.85
CA HIS A 65 7.48 25.08 -28.47
C HIS A 65 6.09 24.44 -28.52
N SER A 66 5.96 23.17 -28.10
CA SER A 66 4.70 22.45 -28.02
C SER A 66 4.72 21.40 -26.90
N THR A 67 3.55 20.95 -26.47
CA THR A 67 3.43 19.85 -25.49
C THR A 67 4.07 18.56 -25.99
N ASP A 68 4.00 18.29 -27.29
CA ASP A 68 4.48 17.03 -27.88
C ASP A 68 6.01 17.03 -27.96
N GLU A 69 6.62 18.19 -28.21
CA GLU A 69 8.07 18.39 -28.11
C GLU A 69 8.54 18.28 -26.66
N ALA A 70 7.81 18.88 -25.71
CA ALA A 70 8.11 18.78 -24.29
C ALA A 70 8.12 17.32 -23.81
N VAL A 71 7.15 16.51 -24.25
CA VAL A 71 7.08 15.07 -23.96
C VAL A 71 8.32 14.34 -24.49
N LYS A 72 8.73 14.59 -25.74
CA LYS A 72 9.93 13.96 -26.33
C LYS A 72 11.22 14.32 -25.60
N ILE A 73 11.34 15.54 -25.09
CA ILE A 73 12.49 15.96 -24.27
C ILE A 73 12.49 15.19 -22.94
N MET A 74 11.34 15.11 -22.28
CA MET A 74 11.19 14.40 -21.00
C MET A 74 11.45 12.90 -21.10
N GLU A 75 11.05 12.25 -22.21
CA GLU A 75 11.35 10.83 -22.47
C GLU A 75 12.85 10.52 -22.54
N GLN A 76 13.69 11.52 -22.78
CA GLN A 76 15.15 11.39 -22.75
C GLN A 76 15.74 11.55 -21.34
N GLY A 77 14.89 11.65 -20.30
CA GLY A 77 15.30 11.84 -18.90
C GLY A 77 15.76 13.28 -18.59
N ARG A 78 15.37 14.26 -19.40
CA ARG A 78 15.73 15.68 -19.24
C ARG A 78 14.50 16.53 -18.92
N PRO A 79 14.59 17.57 -18.09
CA PRO A 79 13.48 18.51 -17.94
C PRO A 79 13.24 19.28 -19.25
N ALA A 80 11.96 19.46 -19.58
CA ALA A 80 11.54 20.37 -20.65
C ALA A 80 11.11 21.71 -20.04
N LEU A 81 11.29 22.81 -20.77
CA LEU A 81 10.75 24.13 -20.42
C LEU A 81 9.83 24.62 -21.52
N MET A 82 8.70 25.22 -21.18
CA MET A 82 7.76 25.80 -22.13
C MET A 82 7.30 27.17 -21.66
N VAL A 83 7.16 28.11 -22.61
CA VAL A 83 6.57 29.41 -22.34
C VAL A 83 5.04 29.27 -22.35
N ASP A 84 4.46 29.17 -21.16
CA ASP A 84 3.02 28.97 -20.93
C ASP A 84 2.63 29.56 -19.56
N PRO A 85 2.56 30.91 -19.45
CA PRO A 85 2.41 31.58 -18.16
C PRO A 85 1.06 31.29 -17.48
N GLU A 86 0.04 30.99 -18.28
CA GLU A 86 -1.32 30.65 -17.84
C GLU A 86 -1.49 29.16 -17.52
N ALA A 87 -0.46 28.34 -17.77
CA ALA A 87 -0.50 26.89 -17.57
C ALA A 87 -1.64 26.18 -18.33
N ARG A 88 -1.92 26.63 -19.55
CA ARG A 88 -2.95 26.04 -20.42
C ARG A 88 -2.68 24.58 -20.74
N CYS A 89 -1.41 24.16 -20.72
CA CYS A 89 -1.03 22.77 -20.99
C CYS A 89 -1.55 21.75 -19.97
N LEU A 90 -2.01 22.19 -18.79
CA LEU A 90 -2.57 21.31 -17.75
C LEU A 90 -3.76 20.50 -18.25
N GLU A 91 -4.65 21.12 -19.03
CA GLU A 91 -5.84 20.47 -19.61
C GLU A 91 -5.49 19.34 -20.57
N LYS A 92 -4.31 19.38 -21.20
CA LYS A 92 -3.86 18.33 -22.13
C LYS A 92 -3.02 17.29 -21.40
N LEU A 93 -2.12 17.72 -20.53
CA LEU A 93 -1.07 16.86 -19.98
C LEU A 93 -1.45 16.14 -18.69
N HIS A 94 -2.44 16.64 -17.94
CA HIS A 94 -2.96 16.04 -16.71
C HIS A 94 -1.84 15.57 -15.76
N PRO A 95 -1.03 16.50 -15.20
CA PRO A 95 0.10 16.13 -14.35
C PRO A 95 -0.36 15.46 -13.06
N LEU A 96 0.52 14.64 -12.47
CA LEU A 96 0.36 14.12 -11.12
C LEU A 96 0.36 15.25 -10.09
N ALA A 97 1.27 16.21 -10.25
CA ALA A 97 1.44 17.33 -9.34
C ALA A 97 1.77 18.63 -10.07
N LEU A 98 1.32 19.75 -9.50
CA LEU A 98 1.69 21.10 -9.88
C LEU A 98 2.44 21.78 -8.73
N VAL A 99 3.62 22.32 -9.01
CA VAL A 99 4.43 23.07 -8.04
C VAL A 99 4.54 24.52 -8.48
N ASP A 100 4.03 25.46 -7.68
CA ASP A 100 4.26 26.89 -7.88
C ASP A 100 5.59 27.31 -7.24
N ALA A 101 6.60 27.49 -8.10
CA ALA A 101 7.93 27.95 -7.75
C ALA A 101 8.23 29.38 -8.25
N ILE A 102 7.19 30.15 -8.61
CA ILE A 102 7.33 31.53 -9.13
C ILE A 102 7.87 32.47 -8.03
N LEU A 103 7.54 32.18 -6.77
CA LEU A 103 7.99 32.94 -5.59
C LEU A 103 7.57 34.42 -5.60
N ALA A 104 6.44 34.75 -6.23
CA ALA A 104 5.89 36.11 -6.34
C ALA A 104 5.49 36.75 -4.99
N LYS A 105 5.47 35.98 -3.90
CA LYS A 105 5.02 36.39 -2.55
C LYS A 105 3.54 36.72 -2.45
N LYS A 106 2.79 36.37 -3.49
CA LYS A 106 1.32 36.43 -3.61
C LYS A 106 0.88 35.33 -4.57
N ASN A 107 -0.33 34.82 -4.38
CA ASN A 107 -0.93 33.86 -5.31
C ASN A 107 -1.23 34.55 -6.66
N LEU A 108 -0.68 34.03 -7.76
CA LEU A 108 -0.89 34.49 -9.14
C LEU A 108 -1.90 33.62 -9.92
N GLY A 109 -2.75 32.87 -9.21
CA GLY A 109 -3.80 32.03 -9.80
C GLY A 109 -3.59 30.52 -9.62
N THR A 110 -2.55 30.08 -8.90
CA THR A 110 -2.40 28.66 -8.56
C THR A 110 -3.45 28.27 -7.52
N ASN A 111 -4.19 27.19 -7.78
CA ASN A 111 -5.22 26.69 -6.87
C ASN A 111 -5.30 25.15 -6.87
N ARG A 112 -5.92 24.57 -5.83
CA ARG A 112 -6.06 23.12 -5.59
C ARG A 112 -6.68 22.31 -6.73
N ARG A 113 -7.39 22.94 -7.67
CA ARG A 113 -8.09 22.24 -8.77
C ARG A 113 -7.20 22.02 -10.00
N MET A 114 -6.01 22.61 -10.03
CA MET A 114 -5.15 22.59 -11.21
C MET A 114 -4.40 21.27 -11.42
N ALA A 115 -4.27 20.45 -10.38
CA ALA A 115 -3.70 19.10 -10.42
C ALA A 115 -4.17 18.30 -9.19
N PRO A 116 -4.08 16.96 -9.20
CA PRO A 116 -4.38 16.13 -8.03
C PRO A 116 -3.57 16.53 -6.79
N ILE A 117 -2.31 16.94 -6.99
CA ILE A 117 -1.44 17.43 -5.94
C ILE A 117 -0.98 18.85 -6.30
N THR A 118 -1.22 19.80 -5.41
CA THR A 118 -0.80 21.20 -5.59
C THR A 118 0.10 21.65 -4.45
N ILE A 119 1.27 22.20 -4.81
CA ILE A 119 2.29 22.63 -3.83
C ILE A 119 2.75 24.03 -4.19
N ALA A 120 2.94 24.90 -3.20
CA ALA A 120 3.52 26.22 -3.41
C ALA A 120 4.79 26.46 -2.59
N LEU A 121 5.72 27.26 -3.12
CA LEU A 121 6.96 27.61 -2.43
C LEU A 121 6.86 28.97 -1.76
N GLY A 122 6.98 28.99 -0.42
CA GLY A 122 7.11 30.20 0.37
C GLY A 122 5.80 30.97 0.60
N PRO A 123 5.88 32.21 1.08
CA PRO A 123 4.70 32.98 1.46
C PRO A 123 3.89 33.43 0.23
N GLY A 124 2.61 33.75 0.46
CA GLY A 124 1.65 34.14 -0.58
C GLY A 124 0.57 33.09 -0.86
N PHE A 125 0.62 31.96 -0.14
CA PHE A 125 -0.32 30.83 -0.22
C PHE A 125 -0.66 30.30 1.17
N THR A 126 -1.83 29.70 1.30
CA THR A 126 -2.30 29.00 2.50
C THR A 126 -2.54 27.53 2.17
N ALA A 127 -1.81 26.62 2.83
CA ALA A 127 -2.02 25.19 2.73
C ALA A 127 -3.38 24.79 3.32
N GLY A 128 -4.10 23.91 2.63
CA GLY A 128 -5.48 23.52 2.95
C GLY A 128 -6.53 24.38 2.22
N GLU A 129 -6.19 25.61 1.84
CA GLU A 129 -7.08 26.55 1.15
C GLU A 129 -6.68 26.72 -0.33
N ASP A 130 -5.52 27.34 -0.57
CA ASP A 130 -5.01 27.61 -1.93
C ASP A 130 -4.39 26.39 -2.58
N VAL A 131 -3.64 25.60 -1.80
CA VAL A 131 -2.85 24.44 -2.26
C VAL A 131 -2.86 23.33 -1.20
N ASP A 132 -2.48 22.11 -1.56
CA ASP A 132 -2.44 20.99 -0.61
C ASP A 132 -1.25 21.06 0.36
N ALA A 133 -0.15 21.69 -0.06
CA ALA A 133 0.99 21.95 0.82
C ALA A 133 1.75 23.23 0.44
N VAL A 134 2.34 23.87 1.45
CA VAL A 134 3.28 24.98 1.28
C VAL A 134 4.65 24.57 1.82
N ILE A 135 5.72 24.87 1.08
CA ILE A 135 7.09 24.60 1.52
C ILE A 135 7.69 25.88 2.11
N GLU A 136 8.24 25.79 3.33
CA GLU A 136 8.92 26.91 3.96
C GLU A 136 10.23 27.27 3.21
N THR A 137 10.41 28.55 2.91
CA THR A 137 11.55 29.07 2.14
C THR A 137 12.45 30.02 2.92
N LYS A 138 12.07 30.43 4.13
CA LYS A 138 12.89 31.25 5.02
C LYS A 138 14.02 30.40 5.59
N ARG A 139 15.26 30.93 5.52
CA ARG A 139 16.43 30.28 6.13
C ARG A 139 16.24 30.20 7.66
N GLY A 140 16.61 29.08 8.24
CA GLY A 140 16.49 28.79 9.67
C GLY A 140 16.08 27.34 9.91
N HIS A 141 15.66 27.02 11.13
CA HIS A 141 15.29 25.65 11.55
C HIS A 141 14.11 25.04 10.80
N ARG A 142 13.34 25.84 10.05
CA ARG A 142 12.14 25.39 9.33
C ARG A 142 12.33 25.32 7.81
N LEU A 143 13.50 25.67 7.28
CA LEU A 143 13.73 25.69 5.84
C LEU A 143 13.41 24.32 5.21
N GLY A 144 12.62 24.30 4.14
CA GLY A 144 12.23 23.08 3.43
C GLY A 144 11.13 22.27 4.12
N ARG A 145 10.61 22.70 5.29
CA ARG A 145 9.53 21.99 5.98
C ARG A 145 8.25 22.04 5.16
N VAL A 146 7.55 20.90 5.11
CA VAL A 146 6.21 20.78 4.55
C VAL A 146 5.18 21.32 5.54
N ILE A 147 4.38 22.29 5.09
CA ILE A 147 3.27 22.88 5.83
C ILE A 147 1.98 22.36 5.20
N ARG A 148 1.15 21.70 6.01
CA ARG A 148 -0.11 21.05 5.61
C ARG A 148 -1.35 21.89 5.85
N GLU A 149 -1.22 22.84 6.78
CA GLU A 149 -2.27 23.77 7.16
C GLU A 149 -1.61 25.11 7.51
N GLY A 150 -2.14 26.20 6.95
CA GLY A 150 -1.60 27.56 7.13
C GLY A 150 -0.50 27.94 6.13
N SER A 151 0.20 29.04 6.39
CA SER A 151 1.14 29.66 5.43
C SER A 151 2.60 29.59 5.88
N ALA A 152 3.53 29.70 4.93
CA ALA A 152 4.95 29.92 5.24
C ALA A 152 5.20 31.29 5.90
N ILE A 153 6.35 31.44 6.56
CA ILE A 153 6.71 32.70 7.22
C ILE A 153 6.72 33.85 6.20
N ALA A 154 6.07 34.95 6.57
CA ALA A 154 5.97 36.15 5.76
C ALA A 154 7.35 36.68 5.30
N ASN A 155 7.38 37.25 4.10
CA ASN A 155 8.61 37.79 3.52
C ASN A 155 9.13 38.95 4.37
N THR A 156 10.33 38.81 4.93
CA THR A 156 10.96 39.85 5.76
C THR A 156 11.62 40.96 4.94
N GLY A 157 11.78 40.79 3.62
CA GLY A 157 12.48 41.75 2.74
C GLY A 157 14.00 41.83 2.95
N ILE A 158 14.52 41.27 4.04
CA ILE A 158 15.94 41.22 4.38
C ILE A 158 16.56 39.96 3.75
N PRO A 159 17.59 40.09 2.88
CA PRO A 159 18.35 38.96 2.38
C PRO A 159 19.06 38.19 3.50
N GLY A 160 19.22 36.87 3.33
CA GLY A 160 20.01 36.06 4.27
C GLY A 160 21.46 36.52 4.33
N VAL A 161 22.04 36.49 5.53
CA VAL A 161 23.41 36.93 5.81
C VAL A 161 24.43 35.91 5.28
N ILE A 162 25.49 36.40 4.62
CA ILE A 162 26.64 35.59 4.16
C ILE A 162 27.91 36.28 4.61
N ALA A 163 28.76 35.56 5.36
CA ALA A 163 29.96 36.12 5.98
C ALA A 163 29.70 37.46 6.74
N GLY A 164 28.57 37.56 7.44
CA GLY A 164 28.18 38.77 8.17
C GLY A 164 27.48 39.86 7.35
N VAL A 165 27.40 39.73 6.02
CA VAL A 165 26.78 40.73 5.13
C VAL A 165 25.37 40.32 4.68
N GLY A 166 24.38 41.17 4.97
CA GLY A 166 22.95 40.94 4.69
C GLY A 166 22.45 41.72 3.47
N LYS A 167 21.86 42.89 3.70
CA LYS A 167 21.19 43.70 2.66
C LYS A 167 22.16 44.24 1.60
N ASP A 168 23.36 44.63 2.01
CA ASP A 168 24.34 45.28 1.14
C ASP A 168 24.90 44.37 0.05
N ARG A 169 24.67 43.06 0.10
CA ARG A 169 25.08 42.15 -0.97
C ARG A 169 24.14 42.16 -2.18
N VAL A 170 22.90 42.60 -1.99
CA VAL A 170 21.86 42.59 -3.02
C VAL A 170 21.67 43.99 -3.56
N ILE A 171 21.94 44.16 -4.85
CA ILE A 171 21.87 45.45 -5.52
C ILE A 171 20.52 45.57 -6.21
N HIS A 172 19.88 46.72 -5.99
CA HIS A 172 18.61 47.07 -6.61
C HIS A 172 18.81 48.26 -7.55
N SER A 173 18.01 48.28 -8.62
CA SER A 173 18.05 49.33 -9.63
C SER A 173 17.75 50.71 -9.02
N PRO A 174 18.64 51.71 -9.17
CA PRO A 174 18.40 53.07 -8.69
C PRO A 174 17.30 53.82 -9.48
N GLY A 175 16.97 53.37 -10.69
CA GLY A 175 16.02 54.03 -11.60
C GLY A 175 15.21 53.05 -12.46
N LYS A 176 14.45 53.60 -13.41
CA LYS A 176 13.76 52.86 -14.47
C LYS A 176 14.58 52.97 -15.76
N GLY A 177 14.63 51.92 -16.56
CA GLY A 177 15.29 51.94 -17.87
C GLY A 177 15.72 50.54 -18.31
N VAL A 178 16.57 50.48 -19.33
CA VAL A 178 17.19 49.25 -19.83
C VAL A 178 18.56 49.07 -19.19
N LEU A 179 18.81 47.90 -18.60
CA LEU A 179 20.08 47.62 -17.96
C LEU A 179 21.16 47.23 -18.98
N ARG A 180 22.34 47.85 -18.89
CA ARG A 180 23.54 47.55 -19.67
C ARG A 180 24.66 47.05 -18.78
N ASN A 181 25.10 45.81 -18.96
CA ASN A 181 26.13 45.20 -18.14
C ASN A 181 27.53 45.73 -18.49
N VAL A 182 28.32 46.01 -17.45
CA VAL A 182 29.76 46.33 -17.58
C VAL A 182 30.59 45.15 -17.07
N CYS A 183 30.19 44.60 -15.93
CA CYS A 183 30.78 43.39 -15.37
C CYS A 183 29.97 42.16 -15.76
N HIS A 184 30.57 40.98 -15.60
CA HIS A 184 29.98 39.67 -15.86
C HIS A 184 29.85 38.87 -14.57
N ILE A 185 28.93 37.91 -14.55
CA ILE A 185 28.87 36.94 -13.45
C ILE A 185 30.25 36.27 -13.37
N THR A 186 30.76 36.09 -12.15
CA THR A 186 32.12 35.63 -11.77
C THR A 186 33.22 36.69 -11.70
N ASP A 187 32.97 37.92 -12.14
CA ASP A 187 33.95 38.99 -11.96
C ASP A 187 34.12 39.32 -10.47
N THR A 188 35.36 39.61 -10.08
CA THR A 188 35.67 40.18 -8.77
C THR A 188 35.46 41.69 -8.85
N VAL A 189 34.61 42.22 -7.97
CA VAL A 189 34.27 43.65 -7.93
C VAL A 189 34.73 44.31 -6.63
N LYS A 190 35.10 45.58 -6.73
CA LYS A 190 35.41 46.44 -5.58
C LYS A 190 34.25 47.35 -5.25
N LYS A 191 34.00 47.62 -3.97
CA LYS A 191 32.99 48.58 -3.53
C LYS A 191 33.18 49.93 -4.25
N GLY A 192 32.12 50.44 -4.86
CA GLY A 192 32.13 51.65 -5.69
C GLY A 192 32.42 51.42 -7.18
N GLN A 193 32.90 50.24 -7.59
CA GLN A 193 33.11 49.90 -9.00
C GLN A 193 31.77 49.87 -9.75
N THR A 194 31.72 50.49 -10.92
CA THR A 194 30.55 50.45 -11.80
C THR A 194 30.38 49.06 -12.41
N ILE A 195 29.26 48.41 -12.12
CA ILE A 195 28.95 47.03 -12.57
C ILE A 195 27.96 47.00 -13.74
N ALA A 196 27.12 48.03 -13.87
CA ALA A 196 26.14 48.18 -14.93
C ALA A 196 25.72 49.65 -15.07
N TYR A 197 25.00 49.96 -16.14
CA TYR A 197 24.30 51.21 -16.34
C TYR A 197 22.82 50.97 -16.55
N ILE A 198 21.99 51.97 -16.25
CA ILE A 198 20.58 51.98 -16.62
C ILE A 198 20.36 53.14 -17.60
N GLU A 199 19.85 52.80 -18.78
CA GLU A 199 19.58 53.74 -19.87
C GLU A 199 18.07 53.91 -20.03
N ASP A 200 17.56 55.14 -19.84
CA ASP A 200 16.15 55.49 -20.07
C ASP A 200 15.97 56.39 -21.32
N GLY A 201 16.91 56.28 -22.26
CA GLY A 201 16.92 57.04 -23.53
C GLY A 201 17.41 58.49 -23.44
N GLN A 202 17.44 59.11 -22.26
CA GLN A 202 17.92 60.49 -22.05
C GLN A 202 19.11 60.60 -21.08
N GLU A 203 19.18 59.72 -20.08
CA GLU A 203 20.23 59.72 -19.05
C GLU A 203 20.79 58.31 -18.87
N LYS A 204 22.05 58.26 -18.42
CA LYS A 204 22.78 57.04 -18.09
C LYS A 204 23.09 57.03 -16.61
N ILE A 205 22.43 56.14 -15.87
CA ILE A 205 22.57 56.03 -14.41
C ILE A 205 23.57 54.92 -14.09
N GLU A 206 24.62 55.23 -13.33
CA GLU A 206 25.61 54.23 -12.90
C GLU A 206 25.05 53.32 -11.79
N VAL A 207 25.32 52.03 -11.90
CA VAL A 207 25.05 51.04 -10.86
C VAL A 207 26.40 50.59 -10.31
N HIS A 208 26.64 50.85 -9.02
CA HIS A 208 27.89 50.50 -8.36
C HIS A 208 27.77 49.25 -7.49
N ALA A 209 28.88 48.50 -7.38
CA ALA A 209 29.05 47.47 -6.37
C ALA A 209 29.01 48.07 -4.96
N THR A 210 28.18 47.49 -4.10
CA THR A 210 27.96 47.96 -2.72
C THR A 210 28.96 47.40 -1.72
N ILE A 211 29.61 46.29 -2.07
CA ILE A 211 30.64 45.59 -1.28
C ILE A 211 31.75 45.05 -2.21
N ASP A 212 32.88 44.70 -1.63
CA ASP A 212 33.90 43.87 -2.28
C ASP A 212 33.40 42.42 -2.36
N GLY A 213 33.68 41.72 -3.47
CA GLY A 213 33.36 40.30 -3.58
C GLY A 213 33.27 39.78 -5.00
N LEU A 214 32.73 38.58 -5.15
CA LEU A 214 32.41 37.95 -6.43
C LEU A 214 31.00 38.32 -6.87
N LEU A 215 30.85 38.84 -8.08
CA LEU A 215 29.56 39.08 -8.70
C LEU A 215 28.92 37.73 -9.08
N ARG A 216 28.15 37.13 -8.18
CA ARG A 216 27.58 35.79 -8.38
C ARG A 216 26.22 35.78 -9.08
N GLY A 217 25.62 36.96 -9.28
CA GLY A 217 24.38 37.11 -9.99
C GLY A 217 24.26 38.51 -10.57
N LEU A 218 23.80 38.58 -11.81
CA LEU A 218 23.58 39.81 -12.56
C LEU A 218 22.48 39.53 -13.58
N ILE A 219 21.46 40.39 -13.60
CA ILE A 219 20.36 40.29 -14.56
C ILE A 219 20.88 40.43 -16.00
N ARG A 220 20.12 39.91 -16.96
CA ARG A 220 20.53 39.87 -18.37
C ARG A 220 20.74 41.28 -18.93
N ASP A 221 21.74 41.42 -19.80
CA ASP A 221 21.92 42.66 -20.56
C ASP A 221 20.67 42.95 -21.41
N GLY A 222 20.26 44.21 -21.46
CA GLY A 222 19.06 44.63 -22.19
C GLY A 222 17.76 44.42 -21.43
N TYR A 223 17.77 43.91 -20.19
CA TYR A 223 16.54 43.67 -19.44
C TYR A 223 15.91 44.98 -18.93
N PRO A 224 14.59 45.20 -19.11
CA PRO A 224 13.90 46.38 -18.59
C PRO A 224 13.74 46.29 -17.06
N VAL A 225 14.16 47.33 -16.34
CA VAL A 225 14.11 47.39 -14.89
C VAL A 225 13.34 48.61 -14.40
N THR A 226 12.76 48.50 -13.21
CA THR A 226 12.12 49.61 -12.48
C THR A 226 12.92 49.96 -11.24
N LYS A 227 12.70 51.14 -10.65
CA LYS A 227 13.38 51.53 -9.42
C LYS A 227 13.07 50.55 -8.29
N GLY A 228 14.11 50.06 -7.63
CA GLY A 228 13.99 49.04 -6.58
C GLY A 228 13.92 47.60 -7.10
N PHE A 229 13.99 47.37 -8.42
CA PHE A 229 14.07 46.02 -8.98
C PHE A 229 15.40 45.37 -8.62
N LYS A 230 15.42 44.09 -8.23
CA LYS A 230 16.68 43.41 -7.87
C LYS A 230 17.46 43.07 -9.13
N ILE A 231 18.72 43.52 -9.23
CA ILE A 231 19.51 43.41 -10.48
C ILE A 231 20.82 42.65 -10.32
N ALA A 232 21.43 42.62 -9.13
CA ALA A 232 22.67 41.90 -8.90
C ALA A 232 22.78 41.36 -7.47
N ASP A 233 23.69 40.40 -7.28
CA ASP A 233 24.01 39.78 -5.99
C ASP A 233 25.52 39.49 -5.92
N ILE A 234 26.17 40.00 -4.89
CA ILE A 234 27.61 39.82 -4.65
C ILE A 234 27.82 38.81 -3.51
N ASP A 235 28.74 37.87 -3.67
CA ASP A 235 29.22 37.02 -2.57
C ASP A 235 30.50 37.64 -1.99
N PRO A 236 30.54 38.00 -0.70
CA PRO A 236 31.75 38.57 -0.10
C PRO A 236 32.92 37.58 0.02
N ARG A 237 32.68 36.28 -0.18
CA ARG A 237 33.68 35.21 -0.06
C ARG A 237 34.30 34.93 -1.42
N MET A 238 35.54 35.35 -1.64
CA MET A 238 36.20 35.20 -2.95
C MET A 238 36.64 33.76 -3.25
N GLU A 239 36.86 32.96 -2.22
CA GLU A 239 37.20 31.54 -2.30
C GLU A 239 36.02 30.66 -2.78
N GLU A 240 34.80 31.19 -2.74
CA GLU A 240 33.55 30.49 -3.04
C GLU A 240 33.12 30.63 -4.52
N TYR A 241 34.08 30.76 -5.44
CA TYR A 241 33.86 30.92 -6.89
C TYR A 241 32.90 29.88 -7.49
N SER A 242 33.01 28.64 -7.03
CA SER A 242 32.16 27.53 -7.47
C SER A 242 30.66 27.77 -7.21
N ASN A 243 30.31 28.54 -6.18
CA ASN A 243 28.91 28.87 -5.87
C ASN A 243 28.25 29.75 -6.93
N CYS A 244 28.99 30.31 -7.88
CA CYS A 244 28.40 30.96 -9.06
C CYS A 244 27.69 29.95 -9.99
N PHE A 245 28.03 28.66 -9.91
CA PHE A 245 27.59 27.62 -10.84
C PHE A 245 26.82 26.48 -10.17
N THR A 246 26.69 26.48 -8.83
CA THR A 246 26.01 25.42 -8.09
C THR A 246 24.65 25.85 -7.54
N ILE A 247 23.75 24.87 -7.51
CA ILE A 247 22.44 24.97 -6.88
C ILE A 247 22.67 25.18 -5.38
N SER A 248 22.08 26.24 -4.83
CA SER A 248 22.28 26.59 -3.42
C SER A 248 21.74 25.51 -2.47
N ASP A 249 22.37 25.41 -1.31
CA ASP A 249 21.88 24.66 -0.14
C ASP A 249 20.37 24.88 0.11
N LYS A 250 19.92 26.13 0.03
CA LYS A 250 18.53 26.53 0.21
C LYS A 250 17.63 25.95 -0.86
N ALA A 251 18.01 26.06 -2.13
CA ALA A 251 17.22 25.51 -3.24
C ALA A 251 17.15 23.97 -3.16
N ARG A 252 18.24 23.30 -2.79
CA ARG A 252 18.27 21.83 -2.58
C ARG A 252 17.41 21.38 -1.39
N CYS A 253 17.35 22.17 -0.33
CA CYS A 253 16.53 21.90 0.85
C CYS A 253 15.03 22.08 0.54
N ILE A 254 14.67 23.18 -0.14
CA ILE A 254 13.29 23.42 -0.61
C ILE A 254 12.85 22.31 -1.57
N GLY A 255 13.69 21.93 -2.54
CA GLY A 255 13.40 20.80 -3.43
C GLY A 255 13.24 19.46 -2.69
N GLY A 256 13.92 19.29 -1.55
CA GLY A 256 13.70 18.16 -0.63
C GLY A 256 12.29 18.15 -0.04
N GLY A 257 11.84 19.30 0.47
CA GLY A 257 10.49 19.46 0.98
C GLY A 257 9.40 19.21 -0.07
N VAL A 258 9.62 19.66 -1.31
CA VAL A 258 8.68 19.37 -2.42
C VAL A 258 8.59 17.87 -2.68
N LEU A 259 9.73 17.18 -2.78
CA LEU A 259 9.76 15.74 -3.02
C LEU A 259 9.05 14.97 -1.88
N GLU A 260 9.33 15.34 -0.63
CA GLU A 260 8.65 14.77 0.55
C GLU A 260 7.13 14.97 0.49
N ALA A 261 6.68 16.19 0.17
CA ALA A 261 5.26 16.50 0.05
C ALA A 261 4.57 15.69 -1.05
N ILE A 262 5.18 15.57 -2.23
CA ILE A 262 4.64 14.79 -3.35
C ILE A 262 4.52 13.31 -2.97
N LEU A 263 5.57 12.71 -2.40
CA LEU A 263 5.55 11.29 -2.05
C LEU A 263 4.52 10.99 -0.96
N THR A 264 4.39 11.86 0.03
CA THR A 264 3.42 11.71 1.12
C THR A 264 1.97 11.87 0.61
N LEU A 265 1.70 12.93 -0.16
CA LEU A 265 0.37 13.19 -0.75
C LEU A 265 -0.06 12.09 -1.71
N LYS A 266 0.88 11.59 -2.52
CA LYS A 266 0.62 10.49 -3.46
C LYS A 266 0.22 9.21 -2.72
N GLU A 267 0.87 8.91 -1.60
CA GLU A 267 0.53 7.74 -0.79
C GLU A 267 -0.84 7.90 -0.12
N GLU A 268 -1.16 9.08 0.41
CA GLU A 268 -2.48 9.38 0.99
C GLU A 268 -3.60 9.28 -0.06
N GLN A 269 -3.38 9.80 -1.28
CA GLN A 269 -4.33 9.65 -2.38
C GLN A 269 -4.51 8.19 -2.75
N ARG A 270 -3.42 7.43 -2.84
CA ARG A 270 -3.49 5.99 -3.09
C ARG A 270 -4.29 5.27 -2.00
N GLN A 271 -4.14 5.67 -0.74
CA GLN A 271 -4.91 5.10 0.38
C GLN A 271 -6.40 5.45 0.30
N LYS A 272 -6.76 6.65 -0.16
CA LYS A 272 -8.16 7.06 -0.39
C LYS A 272 -8.78 6.41 -1.63
N GLU A 273 -7.97 6.15 -2.67
CA GLU A 273 -8.40 5.49 -3.91
C GLU A 273 -8.54 3.97 -3.76
N HIS A 274 -7.84 3.36 -2.80
CA HIS A 274 -8.10 1.97 -2.44
C HIS A 274 -9.33 1.93 -1.53
N GLY A 275 -10.48 1.60 -2.11
CA GLY A 275 -11.74 1.39 -1.40
C GLY A 275 -11.61 0.54 -0.11
N ILE A 276 -12.62 0.64 0.74
CA ILE A 276 -12.68 -0.07 2.02
C ILE A 276 -12.82 -1.56 1.74
N TYR A 277 -11.80 -2.34 2.10
CA TYR A 277 -11.80 -3.78 1.87
C TYR A 277 -12.46 -4.50 3.05
N ALA A 278 -13.72 -4.90 2.89
CA ALA A 278 -14.51 -5.62 3.88
C ALA A 278 -14.77 -7.09 3.47
N ASP A 279 -13.83 -7.74 2.77
CA ASP A 279 -13.91 -9.15 2.34
C ASP A 279 -12.72 -10.02 2.82
N TYR A 280 -12.17 -9.74 4.00
CA TYR A 280 -11.04 -10.50 4.58
C TYR A 280 -11.30 -12.01 4.73
N ALA A 281 -12.56 -12.42 4.95
CA ALA A 281 -12.93 -13.84 5.06
C ALA A 281 -12.84 -14.59 3.73
N ALA A 282 -12.78 -13.89 2.59
CA ALA A 282 -12.40 -14.49 1.32
C ALA A 282 -10.87 -14.59 1.19
N THR A 283 -10.16 -13.49 1.39
CA THR A 283 -8.69 -13.43 1.37
C THR A 283 -8.21 -12.17 2.08
N SER A 284 -7.04 -12.20 2.71
CA SER A 284 -6.37 -10.95 3.12
C SER A 284 -5.74 -10.28 1.90
N ALA A 285 -6.48 -9.40 1.19
CA ALA A 285 -6.05 -8.86 -0.11
C ALA A 285 -4.74 -8.07 -0.03
N LYS A 286 -4.59 -7.21 0.97
CA LYS A 286 -3.40 -6.38 1.19
C LYS A 286 -2.31 -7.18 1.91
N LYS A 287 -1.46 -7.88 1.15
CA LYS A 287 -0.34 -8.65 1.74
C LYS A 287 0.71 -7.71 2.36
N PRO A 288 1.18 -7.98 3.60
CA PRO A 288 2.27 -7.25 4.23
C PRO A 288 3.54 -7.22 3.38
N PHE A 289 4.37 -6.20 3.56
CA PHE A 289 5.60 -6.04 2.80
C PHE A 289 6.57 -7.22 3.02
N GLU A 290 6.64 -7.74 4.24
CA GLU A 290 7.46 -8.89 4.64
C GLU A 290 7.09 -10.14 3.84
N VAL A 291 5.80 -10.37 3.62
CA VAL A 291 5.29 -11.48 2.81
C VAL A 291 5.67 -11.30 1.35
N LYS A 292 5.43 -10.11 0.78
CA LYS A 292 5.80 -9.79 -0.61
C LYS A 292 7.30 -9.95 -0.85
N LYS A 293 8.12 -9.44 0.08
CA LYS A 293 9.58 -9.56 0.03
C LYS A 293 10.03 -11.01 0.11
N ALA A 294 9.47 -11.82 1.02
CA ALA A 294 9.83 -13.23 1.14
C ALA A 294 9.53 -14.03 -0.14
N VAL A 295 8.40 -13.74 -0.79
CA VAL A 295 8.06 -14.30 -2.11
C VAL A 295 9.12 -13.90 -3.14
N LEU A 296 9.44 -12.61 -3.27
CA LEU A 296 10.44 -12.12 -4.24
C LEU A 296 11.83 -12.72 -3.99
N ASP A 297 12.31 -12.72 -2.74
CA ASP A 297 13.61 -13.27 -2.35
C ASP A 297 13.70 -14.78 -2.62
N SER A 298 12.57 -15.50 -2.56
CA SER A 298 12.51 -16.93 -2.86
C SER A 298 12.68 -17.25 -4.35
N MET A 299 12.32 -16.30 -5.25
CA MET A 299 12.43 -16.50 -6.70
C MET A 299 13.88 -16.59 -7.17
N SER A 300 14.84 -16.16 -6.35
CA SER A 300 16.28 -16.36 -6.58
C SER A 300 16.83 -17.67 -6.00
N GLN A 301 15.97 -18.57 -5.51
CA GLN A 301 16.35 -19.88 -4.97
C GLN A 301 16.22 -21.00 -6.03
N GLY A 302 16.89 -22.13 -5.80
CA GLY A 302 16.80 -23.31 -6.67
C GLY A 302 15.62 -24.22 -6.31
N ASN A 303 15.55 -25.40 -6.91
CA ASN A 303 14.51 -26.39 -6.57
C ASN A 303 14.95 -27.26 -5.38
N ALA A 304 14.11 -27.37 -4.35
CA ALA A 304 14.39 -28.18 -3.17
C ALA A 304 14.39 -29.69 -3.49
N GLY A 305 15.27 -30.45 -2.84
CA GLY A 305 15.34 -31.92 -3.02
C GLY A 305 15.83 -32.39 -4.39
N ARG A 306 16.42 -31.50 -5.22
CA ARG A 306 16.89 -31.81 -6.58
C ARG A 306 18.40 -31.66 -6.78
N GLY A 307 19.16 -31.30 -5.75
CA GLY A 307 20.61 -31.18 -5.85
C GLY A 307 21.29 -30.81 -4.54
N ALA A 308 22.63 -30.86 -4.51
CA ALA A 308 23.44 -30.50 -3.35
C ALA A 308 24.05 -29.07 -3.45
N HIS A 309 23.75 -28.33 -4.52
CA HIS A 309 24.28 -26.98 -4.73
C HIS A 309 23.57 -25.95 -3.82
N SER A 310 24.24 -24.82 -3.56
CA SER A 310 23.82 -23.79 -2.60
C SER A 310 22.37 -23.32 -2.80
N ALA A 311 21.95 -23.12 -4.05
CA ALA A 311 20.59 -22.69 -4.37
C ALA A 311 19.51 -23.74 -4.02
N SER A 312 19.78 -25.04 -4.22
CA SER A 312 18.85 -26.13 -3.84
C SER A 312 18.79 -26.29 -2.31
N LEU A 313 19.95 -26.20 -1.63
CA LEU A 313 20.02 -26.23 -0.17
C LEU A 313 19.28 -25.05 0.47
N LYS A 314 19.37 -23.85 -0.10
CA LYS A 314 18.63 -22.67 0.37
C LYS A 314 17.12 -22.89 0.31
N ALA A 315 16.62 -23.46 -0.80
CA ALA A 315 15.21 -23.80 -0.96
C ALA A 315 14.74 -24.86 0.06
N SER A 316 15.51 -25.94 0.23
CA SER A 316 15.20 -26.98 1.23
C SER A 316 15.15 -26.41 2.66
N ARG A 317 16.06 -25.49 3.01
CA ARG A 317 16.05 -24.81 4.31
C ARG A 317 14.81 -23.93 4.50
N THR A 318 14.41 -23.17 3.48
CA THR A 318 13.19 -22.36 3.51
C THR A 318 11.96 -23.24 3.80
N ILE A 319 11.81 -24.35 3.07
CA ILE A 319 10.68 -25.29 3.24
C ILE A 319 10.68 -25.88 4.65
N PHE A 320 11.82 -26.41 5.12
CA PHE A 320 11.90 -27.01 6.46
C PHE A 320 11.61 -25.99 7.56
N ARG A 321 12.11 -24.76 7.41
CA ARG A 321 11.85 -23.67 8.34
C ARG A 321 10.36 -23.31 8.39
N ALA A 322 9.69 -23.22 7.24
CA ALA A 322 8.24 -23.03 7.19
C ALA A 322 7.47 -24.14 7.92
N ARG A 323 7.85 -25.41 7.73
CA ARG A 323 7.23 -26.53 8.48
C ARG A 323 7.42 -26.39 9.98
N ARG A 324 8.62 -26.01 10.42
CA ARG A 324 8.88 -25.77 11.84
C ARG A 324 8.01 -24.67 12.42
N GLU A 325 7.91 -23.53 11.73
CA GLU A 325 7.06 -22.42 12.16
C GLU A 325 5.59 -22.85 12.26
N ILE A 326 5.08 -23.57 11.26
CA ILE A 326 3.69 -24.09 11.26
C ILE A 326 3.47 -25.10 12.40
N CYS A 327 4.41 -26.04 12.58
CA CYS A 327 4.34 -27.05 13.63
C CYS A 327 4.32 -26.41 15.01
N GLU A 328 5.18 -25.41 15.26
CA GLU A 328 5.21 -24.68 16.52
C GLU A 328 3.97 -23.78 16.69
N PHE A 329 3.44 -23.21 15.60
CA PHE A 329 2.28 -22.31 15.62
C PHE A 329 0.98 -23.04 15.99
N PHE A 330 0.77 -24.27 15.49
CA PHE A 330 -0.42 -25.08 15.79
C PHE A 330 -0.19 -26.13 16.89
N ASP A 331 0.97 -26.11 17.54
CA ASP A 331 1.38 -27.13 18.52
C ASP A 331 1.19 -28.57 17.98
N ALA A 332 1.61 -28.77 16.73
CA ALA A 332 1.61 -30.09 16.10
C ALA A 332 2.75 -30.97 16.66
N ASP A 333 2.74 -32.25 16.31
CA ASP A 333 3.73 -33.19 16.85
C ASP A 333 5.13 -32.94 16.31
N ARG A 334 5.27 -32.85 14.98
CA ARG A 334 6.57 -32.79 14.30
C ARG A 334 6.50 -32.02 12.98
N PRO A 335 7.58 -31.30 12.58
CA PRO A 335 7.63 -30.60 11.31
C PRO A 335 7.42 -31.52 10.09
N GLU A 336 7.86 -32.79 10.16
CA GLU A 336 7.67 -33.75 9.06
C GLU A 336 6.19 -34.12 8.82
N GLN A 337 5.32 -33.88 9.80
CA GLN A 337 3.88 -34.12 9.70
C GLN A 337 3.08 -32.90 9.21
N VAL A 338 3.77 -31.82 8.86
CA VAL A 338 3.18 -30.70 8.12
C VAL A 338 3.25 -31.04 6.63
N VAL A 339 2.17 -30.87 5.89
CA VAL A 339 2.07 -31.10 4.44
C VAL A 339 1.58 -29.83 3.76
N PHE A 340 2.25 -29.42 2.69
CA PHE A 340 1.85 -28.29 1.87
C PHE A 340 0.92 -28.72 0.75
N THR A 341 -0.10 -27.91 0.53
CA THR A 341 -1.07 -28.07 -0.57
C THR A 341 -1.30 -26.70 -1.22
N SER A 342 -2.05 -26.65 -2.32
CA SER A 342 -2.45 -25.39 -2.95
C SER A 342 -3.42 -24.55 -2.11
N GLY A 343 -4.02 -25.14 -1.07
CA GLY A 343 -5.00 -24.48 -0.21
C GLY A 343 -5.81 -25.48 0.62
N ILE A 344 -6.72 -24.96 1.43
CA ILE A 344 -7.49 -25.81 2.34
C ILE A 344 -8.44 -26.78 1.62
N THR A 345 -8.97 -26.40 0.45
CA THR A 345 -9.81 -27.29 -0.35
C THR A 345 -9.08 -28.55 -0.81
N GLU A 346 -7.83 -28.42 -1.27
CA GLU A 346 -6.98 -29.58 -1.60
C GLU A 346 -6.64 -30.37 -0.33
N SER A 347 -6.35 -29.68 0.77
CA SER A 347 -6.07 -30.30 2.08
C SER A 347 -7.20 -31.21 2.54
N LEU A 348 -8.43 -30.68 2.56
CA LEU A 348 -9.62 -31.43 2.95
C LEU A 348 -9.94 -32.57 1.97
N ASN A 349 -9.78 -32.35 0.65
CA ASN A 349 -9.93 -33.44 -0.32
C ASN A 349 -8.94 -34.57 -0.08
N LEU A 350 -7.67 -34.24 0.16
CA LEU A 350 -6.61 -35.22 0.44
C LEU A 350 -6.95 -36.01 1.71
N VAL A 351 -7.33 -35.33 2.78
CA VAL A 351 -7.64 -35.96 4.07
C VAL A 351 -8.88 -36.85 3.97
N ILE A 352 -9.99 -36.31 3.45
CA ILE A 352 -11.28 -37.01 3.39
C ILE A 352 -11.18 -38.27 2.51
N LYS A 353 -10.63 -38.12 1.30
CA LYS A 353 -10.51 -39.25 0.34
C LYS A 353 -9.39 -40.23 0.74
N GLY A 354 -8.36 -39.72 1.40
CA GLY A 354 -7.22 -40.51 1.84
C GLY A 354 -7.46 -41.30 3.13
N LEU A 355 -8.40 -40.86 3.97
CA LEU A 355 -8.71 -41.48 5.26
C LEU A 355 -9.93 -42.41 5.22
N LEU A 356 -11.02 -42.00 4.56
CA LEU A 356 -12.30 -42.73 4.58
C LEU A 356 -12.31 -43.89 3.58
N GLU A 357 -12.94 -44.99 3.94
CA GLU A 357 -13.13 -46.20 3.13
C GLU A 357 -14.62 -46.60 3.07
N PRO A 358 -15.07 -47.35 2.04
CA PRO A 358 -16.43 -47.88 2.01
C PRO A 358 -16.76 -48.66 3.29
N GLY A 359 -17.92 -48.38 3.89
CA GLY A 359 -18.34 -48.95 5.18
C GLY A 359 -18.01 -48.10 6.41
N ASP A 360 -17.14 -47.09 6.29
CA ASP A 360 -16.93 -46.09 7.34
C ASP A 360 -18.16 -45.20 7.52
N HIS A 361 -18.31 -44.63 8.71
CA HIS A 361 -19.26 -43.55 8.99
C HIS A 361 -18.51 -42.25 9.34
N VAL A 362 -18.98 -41.11 8.82
CA VAL A 362 -18.41 -39.79 9.07
C VAL A 362 -19.50 -38.80 9.48
N ILE A 363 -19.19 -37.95 10.45
CA ILE A 363 -20.09 -36.92 10.96
C ILE A 363 -19.53 -35.55 10.58
N THR A 364 -20.40 -34.65 10.14
CA THR A 364 -20.08 -33.25 9.88
C THR A 364 -21.25 -32.35 10.26
N THR A 365 -21.15 -31.04 10.03
CA THR A 365 -22.17 -30.07 10.44
C THR A 365 -22.84 -29.39 9.24
N TYR A 366 -23.98 -28.74 9.46
CA TYR A 366 -24.57 -27.90 8.40
C TYR A 366 -23.81 -26.57 8.20
N MET A 367 -22.86 -26.23 9.08
CA MET A 367 -22.04 -25.01 9.01
C MET A 367 -20.84 -25.12 8.07
N GLU A 368 -20.68 -26.26 7.39
CA GLU A 368 -19.52 -26.53 6.57
C GLU A 368 -19.52 -25.77 5.23
N HIS A 369 -18.31 -25.39 4.84
CA HIS A 369 -18.03 -24.94 3.48
C HIS A 369 -18.01 -26.12 2.50
N ASN A 370 -18.26 -25.85 1.22
CA ASN A 370 -18.24 -26.84 0.13
C ASN A 370 -16.90 -27.59 -0.02
N SER A 371 -15.81 -27.10 0.58
CA SER A 371 -14.52 -27.81 0.67
C SER A 371 -14.59 -29.06 1.53
N VAL A 372 -15.55 -29.14 2.44
CA VAL A 372 -15.86 -30.31 3.27
C VAL A 372 -17.03 -31.09 2.66
N LEU A 373 -18.15 -30.42 2.35
CA LEU A 373 -19.38 -31.10 1.91
C LEU A 373 -19.21 -31.88 0.61
N ARG A 374 -18.63 -31.28 -0.43
CA ARG A 374 -18.51 -31.93 -1.76
C ARG A 374 -17.66 -33.21 -1.73
N PRO A 375 -16.46 -33.24 -1.11
CA PRO A 375 -15.72 -34.49 -0.99
C PRO A 375 -16.44 -35.52 -0.10
N LEU A 376 -17.23 -35.10 0.89
CA LEU A 376 -18.04 -36.04 1.68
C LEU A 376 -19.16 -36.66 0.85
N TYR A 377 -19.88 -35.89 0.04
CA TYR A 377 -20.89 -36.42 -0.89
C TYR A 377 -20.28 -37.38 -1.92
N GLU A 378 -19.06 -37.11 -2.39
CA GLU A 378 -18.35 -38.04 -3.26
C GLU A 378 -18.00 -39.36 -2.55
N MET A 379 -17.59 -39.29 -1.28
CA MET A 379 -17.30 -40.48 -0.48
C MET A 379 -18.57 -41.24 -0.09
N GLU A 380 -19.68 -40.54 0.10
CA GLU A 380 -21.00 -41.15 0.33
C GLU A 380 -21.42 -42.02 -0.86
N GLN A 381 -21.27 -41.49 -2.08
CA GLN A 381 -21.48 -42.26 -3.32
C GLN A 381 -20.55 -43.49 -3.45
N LYS A 382 -19.42 -43.49 -2.75
CA LYS A 382 -18.45 -44.60 -2.70
C LYS A 382 -18.71 -45.57 -1.54
N GLY A 383 -19.80 -45.41 -0.80
CA GLY A 383 -20.21 -46.33 0.27
C GLY A 383 -19.81 -45.92 1.68
N VAL A 384 -19.39 -44.66 1.90
CA VAL A 384 -19.27 -44.08 3.25
C VAL A 384 -20.67 -43.65 3.72
N SER A 385 -21.00 -43.84 4.99
CA SER A 385 -22.21 -43.26 5.57
C SER A 385 -21.93 -41.84 6.07
N LEU A 386 -22.71 -40.85 5.65
CA LEU A 386 -22.58 -39.45 6.07
C LEU A 386 -23.73 -39.05 7.01
N THR A 387 -23.40 -38.39 8.12
CA THR A 387 -24.37 -37.70 8.97
C THR A 387 -24.03 -36.22 9.07
N ILE A 388 -25.02 -35.36 8.83
CA ILE A 388 -24.92 -33.91 8.97
C ILE A 388 -25.80 -33.48 10.15
N THR A 389 -25.23 -32.80 11.14
CA THR A 389 -25.92 -32.42 12.38
C THR A 389 -25.59 -30.99 12.82
N ASP A 390 -26.09 -30.58 13.99
CA ASP A 390 -25.79 -29.27 14.57
C ASP A 390 -24.31 -29.17 15.01
N PRO A 391 -23.69 -27.98 14.93
CA PRO A 391 -22.28 -27.76 15.26
C PRO A 391 -22.04 -27.66 16.78
N CYS A 392 -22.68 -28.50 17.58
CA CYS A 392 -22.49 -28.57 19.03
C CYS A 392 -22.04 -29.96 19.51
N PRO A 393 -21.27 -30.04 20.60
CA PRO A 393 -20.74 -31.30 21.12
C PRO A 393 -21.83 -32.36 21.38
N GLU A 394 -22.97 -31.95 21.90
CA GLU A 394 -24.07 -32.85 22.27
C GLU A 394 -24.73 -33.48 21.04
N ALA A 395 -24.97 -32.69 19.99
CA ALA A 395 -25.54 -33.20 18.74
C ALA A 395 -24.58 -34.16 18.04
N ILE A 396 -23.30 -33.80 17.96
CA ILE A 396 -22.26 -34.67 17.37
C ILE A 396 -22.16 -36.00 18.13
N ALA A 397 -22.16 -35.97 19.47
CA ALA A 397 -22.06 -37.17 20.29
C ALA A 397 -23.24 -38.15 20.09
N ARG A 398 -24.46 -37.63 19.88
CA ARG A 398 -25.65 -38.46 19.61
C ARG A 398 -25.54 -39.26 18.32
N GLU A 399 -24.77 -38.77 17.35
CA GLU A 399 -24.59 -39.42 16.06
C GLU A 399 -23.46 -40.45 16.02
N PHE A 400 -22.78 -40.70 17.15
CA PHE A 400 -21.71 -41.70 17.21
C PHE A 400 -22.23 -43.12 16.97
N ARG A 401 -21.53 -43.84 16.08
CA ARG A 401 -21.79 -45.23 15.70
C ARG A 401 -20.52 -46.06 15.91
N LYS A 402 -20.66 -47.38 15.97
CA LYS A 402 -19.52 -48.31 16.11
C LYS A 402 -18.49 -48.17 14.98
N ASN A 403 -18.95 -47.80 13.78
CA ASN A 403 -18.11 -47.57 12.60
C ASN A 403 -17.82 -46.08 12.34
N THR A 404 -18.10 -45.16 13.28
CA THR A 404 -17.71 -43.75 13.11
C THR A 404 -16.19 -43.65 13.05
N LYS A 405 -15.68 -43.23 11.89
CA LYS A 405 -14.25 -43.08 11.62
C LYS A 405 -13.74 -41.70 12.00
N ALA A 406 -14.52 -40.67 11.66
CA ALA A 406 -14.12 -39.28 11.84
C ALA A 406 -15.30 -38.33 12.08
N VAL A 407 -15.00 -37.22 12.77
CA VAL A 407 -15.79 -36.00 12.79
C VAL A 407 -15.00 -34.94 12.02
N ILE A 408 -15.62 -34.29 11.04
CA ILE A 408 -15.04 -33.16 10.30
C ILE A 408 -15.88 -31.93 10.59
N MET A 409 -15.26 -30.88 11.13
CA MET A 409 -15.97 -29.64 11.43
C MET A 409 -15.12 -28.40 11.14
N THR A 410 -15.79 -27.35 10.69
CA THR A 410 -15.22 -26.00 10.70
C THR A 410 -15.05 -25.50 12.13
N HIS A 411 -13.94 -24.84 12.42
CA HIS A 411 -13.70 -24.18 13.69
C HIS A 411 -14.37 -22.81 13.75
N GLY A 412 -14.53 -22.13 12.61
CA GLY A 412 -15.18 -20.83 12.51
C GLY A 412 -15.95 -20.68 11.21
N SER A 413 -17.22 -20.29 11.30
CA SER A 413 -18.11 -20.10 10.17
C SER A 413 -17.61 -18.98 9.25
N ASN A 414 -17.56 -19.25 7.94
CA ASN A 414 -17.22 -18.22 6.96
C ASN A 414 -18.40 -17.33 6.58
N VAL A 415 -19.60 -17.59 7.11
CA VAL A 415 -20.82 -16.84 6.84
C VAL A 415 -21.19 -16.03 8.07
N THR A 416 -21.46 -16.72 9.18
CA THR A 416 -21.93 -16.10 10.41
C THR A 416 -20.83 -15.63 11.35
N GLY A 417 -19.60 -16.07 11.13
CA GLY A 417 -18.45 -15.77 11.99
C GLY A 417 -18.40 -16.55 13.31
N GLU A 418 -19.44 -17.30 13.67
CA GLU A 418 -19.49 -18.12 14.90
C GLU A 418 -18.29 -19.07 14.99
N VAL A 419 -17.68 -19.15 16.17
CA VAL A 419 -16.58 -20.08 16.49
C VAL A 419 -17.11 -21.21 17.35
N PHE A 420 -16.85 -22.45 16.94
CA PHE A 420 -17.39 -23.65 17.57
C PHE A 420 -16.39 -24.28 18.56
N ASP A 421 -16.90 -24.93 19.60
CA ASP A 421 -16.07 -25.53 20.66
C ASP A 421 -15.42 -26.84 20.19
N ILE A 422 -14.38 -26.70 19.39
CA ILE A 422 -13.62 -27.81 18.83
C ILE A 422 -12.89 -28.61 19.90
N ALA A 423 -12.55 -28.00 21.04
CA ALA A 423 -11.89 -28.68 22.15
C ALA A 423 -12.84 -29.66 22.85
N ALA A 424 -14.10 -29.28 23.07
CA ALA A 424 -15.12 -30.17 23.61
C ALA A 424 -15.40 -31.35 22.65
N VAL A 425 -15.50 -31.10 21.34
CA VAL A 425 -15.65 -32.16 20.33
C VAL A 425 -14.41 -33.06 20.29
N GLY A 426 -13.21 -32.48 20.39
CA GLY A 426 -11.94 -33.22 20.46
C GLY A 426 -11.89 -34.20 21.62
N ALA A 427 -12.32 -33.78 22.81
CA ALA A 427 -12.43 -34.62 23.99
C ALA A 427 -13.35 -35.83 23.76
N LEU A 428 -14.54 -35.59 23.20
CA LEU A 428 -15.51 -36.65 22.88
C LEU A 428 -14.97 -37.64 21.85
N CYS A 429 -14.35 -37.13 20.77
CA CYS A 429 -13.75 -37.94 19.72
C CYS A 429 -12.63 -38.83 20.28
N ARG A 430 -11.75 -38.25 21.10
CA ARG A 430 -10.63 -38.96 21.72
C ARG A 430 -11.08 -40.11 22.60
N GLU A 431 -12.12 -39.90 23.42
CA GLU A 431 -12.68 -40.94 24.29
C GLU A 431 -13.19 -42.15 23.49
N LYS A 432 -13.73 -41.91 22.29
CA LYS A 432 -14.28 -42.97 21.43
C LYS A 432 -13.30 -43.49 20.37
N GLY A 433 -12.09 -42.96 20.31
CA GLY A 433 -11.11 -43.31 19.28
C GLY A 433 -11.48 -42.82 17.86
N ILE A 434 -12.38 -41.85 17.76
CA ILE A 434 -12.83 -41.20 16.52
C ILE A 434 -11.84 -40.09 16.17
N ARG A 435 -11.56 -39.89 14.87
CA ARG A 435 -10.63 -38.84 14.44
C ARG A 435 -11.30 -37.49 14.31
N LEU A 436 -10.72 -36.45 14.89
CA LEU A 436 -11.16 -35.07 14.67
C LEU A 436 -10.36 -34.40 13.55
N ILE A 437 -11.04 -33.96 12.50
CA ILE A 437 -10.48 -33.19 11.38
C ILE A 437 -11.03 -31.76 11.47
N ALA A 438 -10.14 -30.79 11.63
CA ALA A 438 -10.49 -29.38 11.77
C ALA A 438 -10.32 -28.62 10.45
N ASP A 439 -11.38 -28.00 9.94
CA ASP A 439 -11.27 -26.90 8.98
C ASP A 439 -11.05 -25.59 9.75
N THR A 440 -9.85 -25.02 9.61
CA THR A 440 -9.45 -23.80 10.34
C THR A 440 -9.36 -22.57 9.43
N ALA A 441 -9.99 -22.59 8.24
CA ALA A 441 -9.82 -21.55 7.22
C ALA A 441 -10.05 -20.12 7.73
N GLN A 442 -11.01 -19.93 8.64
CA GLN A 442 -11.38 -18.61 9.17
C GLN A 442 -10.72 -18.26 10.51
N THR A 443 -10.10 -19.24 11.17
CA THR A 443 -9.59 -19.06 12.54
C THR A 443 -8.07 -19.11 12.60
N ALA A 444 -7.41 -19.81 11.68
CA ALA A 444 -5.96 -19.91 11.61
C ALA A 444 -5.34 -18.52 11.35
N GLY A 445 -4.49 -18.07 12.28
CA GLY A 445 -3.89 -16.74 12.27
C GLY A 445 -4.61 -15.69 13.11
N ILE A 446 -5.76 -16.05 13.69
CA ILE A 446 -6.60 -15.14 14.49
C ILE A 446 -6.85 -15.74 15.88
N PHE A 447 -7.27 -17.00 15.94
CA PHE A 447 -7.53 -17.73 17.19
C PHE A 447 -6.34 -18.59 17.58
N PRO A 448 -6.04 -18.75 18.88
CA PRO A 448 -5.11 -19.76 19.34
C PRO A 448 -5.70 -21.15 19.09
N ILE A 449 -4.94 -22.01 18.41
CA ILE A 449 -5.33 -23.39 18.11
C ILE A 449 -4.14 -24.28 18.46
N SER A 450 -4.34 -25.28 19.31
CA SER A 450 -3.31 -26.27 19.66
C SER A 450 -3.86 -27.66 19.37
N MET A 451 -3.22 -28.37 18.43
CA MET A 451 -3.64 -29.72 18.08
C MET A 451 -3.63 -30.67 19.28
N LYS A 452 -2.64 -30.52 20.19
CA LYS A 452 -2.54 -31.37 21.38
C LYS A 452 -3.58 -31.03 22.42
N LYS A 453 -3.74 -29.74 22.75
CA LYS A 453 -4.70 -29.27 23.77
C LYS A 453 -6.14 -29.54 23.32
N ASP A 454 -6.44 -29.22 22.07
CA ASP A 454 -7.79 -29.34 21.50
C ASP A 454 -8.04 -30.75 20.94
N GLN A 455 -7.06 -31.65 21.08
CA GLN A 455 -7.10 -33.06 20.68
C GLN A 455 -7.40 -33.33 19.20
N ILE A 456 -7.07 -32.36 18.34
CA ILE A 456 -7.23 -32.42 16.89
C ILE A 456 -6.26 -33.46 16.31
N ASP A 457 -6.78 -34.41 15.53
CA ASP A 457 -5.97 -35.41 14.83
C ASP A 457 -5.37 -34.86 13.54
N ILE A 458 -6.15 -34.07 12.80
CA ILE A 458 -5.74 -33.50 11.52
C ILE A 458 -6.26 -32.07 11.44
N LEU A 459 -5.37 -31.11 11.24
CA LEU A 459 -5.71 -29.70 11.09
C LEU A 459 -5.45 -29.26 9.65
N CYS A 460 -6.47 -28.75 8.97
CA CYS A 460 -6.37 -28.18 7.63
C CYS A 460 -6.43 -26.66 7.70
N PHE A 461 -5.57 -25.95 6.96
CA PHE A 461 -5.51 -24.49 6.98
C PHE A 461 -5.36 -23.87 5.58
N ALA A 462 -5.80 -22.60 5.44
CA ALA A 462 -5.64 -21.79 4.24
C ALA A 462 -4.55 -20.73 4.47
N GLY A 463 -3.58 -20.61 3.55
CA GLY A 463 -2.52 -19.61 3.68
C GLY A 463 -2.99 -18.18 3.40
N HIS A 464 -3.89 -17.99 2.44
CA HIS A 464 -4.24 -16.67 1.90
C HIS A 464 -5.22 -15.83 2.77
N LYS A 465 -5.67 -16.36 3.90
CA LYS A 465 -6.64 -15.70 4.79
C LYS A 465 -5.94 -15.11 6.01
N GLY A 466 -6.32 -15.54 7.23
CA GLY A 466 -5.75 -15.05 8.49
C GLY A 466 -4.25 -15.33 8.66
N LEU A 467 -3.70 -16.32 7.95
CA LEU A 467 -2.25 -16.60 7.96
C LEU A 467 -1.41 -15.64 7.10
N LEU A 468 -2.05 -14.69 6.41
CA LEU A 468 -1.43 -13.60 5.62
C LEU A 468 -0.51 -14.06 4.47
N GLY A 469 -0.45 -15.36 4.19
CA GLY A 469 0.33 -15.92 3.09
C GLY A 469 -0.26 -15.58 1.71
N PRO A 470 0.46 -15.89 0.63
CA PRO A 470 -0.05 -15.70 -0.73
C PRO A 470 -1.16 -16.71 -1.08
N GLN A 471 -1.81 -16.50 -2.23
CA GLN A 471 -2.70 -17.50 -2.82
C GLN A 471 -1.90 -18.72 -3.33
N GLY A 472 -2.58 -19.85 -3.52
CA GLY A 472 -1.95 -21.09 -4.01
C GLY A 472 -1.08 -21.81 -2.98
N ILE A 473 -1.23 -21.50 -1.69
CA ILE A 473 -0.61 -22.24 -0.58
C ILE A 473 -1.59 -22.44 0.58
N GLY A 474 -1.55 -23.63 1.16
CA GLY A 474 -2.19 -24.03 2.41
C GLY A 474 -1.52 -25.28 2.94
N GLY A 475 -2.18 -26.01 3.82
CA GLY A 475 -1.61 -27.26 4.29
C GLY A 475 -2.41 -28.00 5.32
N ILE A 476 -1.80 -29.09 5.77
CA ILE A 476 -2.32 -30.05 6.73
C ILE A 476 -1.26 -30.22 7.82
N CYS A 477 -1.66 -30.24 9.08
CA CYS A 477 -0.86 -30.79 10.17
C CYS A 477 -1.50 -32.10 10.62
N ILE A 478 -0.71 -33.17 10.71
CA ILE A 478 -1.21 -34.52 11.00
C ILE A 478 -0.60 -35.00 12.32
N ARG A 479 -1.41 -35.58 13.20
CA ARG A 479 -0.92 -36.26 14.40
C ARG A 479 -0.10 -37.49 14.02
N ASP A 480 1.02 -37.71 14.71
CA ASP A 480 1.92 -38.81 14.39
C ASP A 480 1.20 -40.18 14.48
N GLY A 481 1.56 -41.09 13.57
CA GLY A 481 0.94 -42.42 13.47
C GLY A 481 -0.39 -42.48 12.70
N ILE A 482 -0.85 -41.38 12.09
CA ILE A 482 -2.00 -41.39 11.17
C ILE A 482 -1.53 -41.58 9.73
N GLY A 483 -1.96 -42.66 9.09
CA GLY A 483 -1.75 -42.88 7.66
C GLY A 483 -2.88 -42.27 6.82
N ILE A 484 -2.52 -41.55 5.76
CA ILE A 484 -3.45 -41.01 4.77
C ILE A 484 -2.98 -41.45 3.38
N ARG A 485 -3.90 -41.95 2.54
CA ARG A 485 -3.57 -42.29 1.15
C ARG A 485 -3.37 -41.01 0.32
N PRO A 486 -2.34 -40.93 -0.55
CA PRO A 486 -2.08 -39.73 -1.32
C PRO A 486 -3.18 -39.42 -2.34
N LEU A 487 -3.48 -38.12 -2.51
CA LEU A 487 -4.31 -37.63 -3.60
C LEU A 487 -3.56 -37.65 -4.95
N LYS A 488 -2.23 -37.45 -4.91
CA LYS A 488 -1.35 -37.36 -6.09
C LYS A 488 -0.14 -38.26 -5.89
N THR A 489 0.27 -39.00 -6.93
CA THR A 489 1.51 -39.78 -6.96
C THR A 489 2.40 -39.30 -8.09
N GLY A 490 3.71 -39.24 -7.85
CA GLY A 490 4.68 -38.79 -8.86
C GLY A 490 6.06 -38.53 -8.25
N GLY A 491 6.88 -37.74 -8.94
CA GLY A 491 8.26 -37.47 -8.53
C GLY A 491 8.35 -36.62 -7.25
N SER A 492 8.78 -37.23 -6.15
CA SER A 492 9.05 -36.56 -4.86
C SER A 492 10.52 -36.13 -4.69
N GLY A 493 11.44 -36.69 -5.47
CA GLY A 493 12.89 -36.51 -5.24
C GLY A 493 13.46 -37.43 -4.16
N PHE A 494 12.64 -38.32 -3.63
CA PHE A 494 13.01 -39.34 -2.66
C PHE A 494 12.77 -40.73 -3.24
N ASP A 495 13.71 -41.65 -3.00
CA ASP A 495 13.64 -43.06 -3.41
C ASP A 495 13.27 -43.26 -4.90
N SER A 496 13.95 -42.53 -5.79
CA SER A 496 13.62 -42.43 -7.22
C SER A 496 13.62 -43.77 -7.99
N PHE A 497 14.29 -44.81 -7.47
CA PHE A 497 14.35 -46.13 -8.11
C PHE A 497 13.22 -47.07 -7.64
N SER A 498 12.46 -46.67 -6.62
CA SER A 498 11.30 -47.42 -6.16
C SER A 498 10.17 -47.36 -7.18
N LYS A 499 9.53 -48.50 -7.42
CA LYS A 499 8.33 -48.60 -8.26
C LYS A 499 7.07 -48.08 -7.56
N SER A 500 7.14 -47.86 -6.24
CA SER A 500 6.02 -47.40 -5.41
C SER A 500 6.25 -45.98 -4.93
N HIS A 501 5.17 -45.20 -4.80
CA HIS A 501 5.22 -43.88 -4.19
C HIS A 501 5.76 -43.97 -2.75
N PRO A 502 6.59 -43.00 -2.29
CA PRO A 502 7.09 -43.00 -0.91
C PRO A 502 5.95 -43.09 0.11
N LYS A 503 6.23 -43.79 1.21
CA LYS A 503 5.29 -43.94 2.34
C LYS A 503 5.66 -43.08 3.55
N LYS A 504 6.82 -42.42 3.50
CA LYS A 504 7.32 -41.57 4.59
C LYS A 504 6.83 -40.14 4.41
N MET A 505 6.39 -39.55 5.51
CA MET A 505 6.01 -38.14 5.57
C MET A 505 7.25 -37.23 5.54
N PRO A 506 7.17 -36.03 4.92
CA PRO A 506 6.01 -35.49 4.20
C PRO A 506 5.88 -35.97 2.74
N GLU A 507 6.91 -36.61 2.17
CA GLU A 507 6.96 -36.99 0.74
C GLU A 507 5.82 -37.90 0.30
N ALA A 508 5.23 -38.66 1.22
CA ALA A 508 4.08 -39.51 1.00
C ALA A 508 2.84 -38.77 0.49
N LEU A 509 2.73 -37.46 0.77
CA LEU A 509 1.56 -36.64 0.42
C LEU A 509 1.92 -35.45 -0.50
N GLU A 510 3.20 -35.29 -0.85
CA GLU A 510 3.73 -34.12 -1.55
C GLU A 510 4.41 -34.48 -2.88
N ALA A 511 3.65 -35.09 -3.79
CA ALA A 511 4.15 -35.37 -5.13
C ALA A 511 4.38 -34.07 -5.94
N GLY A 512 5.55 -33.96 -6.58
CA GLY A 512 5.90 -32.86 -7.48
C GLY A 512 6.81 -31.80 -6.84
N THR A 513 7.16 -30.78 -7.63
CA THR A 513 7.92 -29.61 -7.15
C THR A 513 7.04 -28.77 -6.23
N GLN A 514 7.56 -28.42 -5.06
CA GLN A 514 6.83 -27.62 -4.07
C GLN A 514 6.70 -26.15 -4.50
N ASN A 515 5.62 -25.50 -4.05
CA ASN A 515 5.40 -24.06 -4.22
C ASN A 515 6.34 -23.25 -3.30
N GLY A 516 7.63 -23.21 -3.63
CA GLY A 516 8.67 -22.53 -2.86
C GLY A 516 8.33 -21.07 -2.51
N PRO A 517 7.88 -20.25 -3.48
CA PRO A 517 7.46 -18.88 -3.20
C PRO A 517 6.25 -18.78 -2.29
N GLY A 518 5.25 -19.64 -2.49
CA GLY A 518 4.08 -19.73 -1.62
C GLY A 518 4.47 -20.06 -0.18
N ILE A 519 5.33 -21.06 0.00
CA ILE A 519 5.81 -21.52 1.30
C ILE A 519 6.62 -20.42 2.01
N ALA A 520 7.51 -19.72 1.29
CA ALA A 520 8.29 -18.62 1.85
C ALA A 520 7.39 -17.45 2.30
N GLY A 521 6.39 -17.09 1.50
CA GLY A 521 5.42 -16.06 1.87
C GLY A 521 4.56 -16.45 3.07
N LEU A 522 4.10 -17.71 3.14
CA LEU A 522 3.34 -18.23 4.28
C LEU A 522 4.17 -18.21 5.57
N GLU A 523 5.43 -18.63 5.51
CA GLU A 523 6.36 -18.56 6.64
C GLU A 523 6.48 -17.12 7.17
N ALA A 524 6.67 -16.15 6.27
CA ALA A 524 6.76 -14.74 6.65
C ALA A 524 5.47 -14.21 7.29
N GLY A 525 4.31 -14.63 6.77
CA GLY A 525 3.00 -14.29 7.35
C GLY A 525 2.84 -14.80 8.78
N ILE A 526 3.15 -16.09 9.01
CA ILE A 526 3.10 -16.69 10.36
C ILE A 526 4.05 -15.99 11.33
N ARG A 527 5.27 -15.66 10.89
CA ARG A 527 6.21 -14.91 11.73
C ARG A 527 5.73 -13.52 12.09
N LEU A 528 5.11 -12.82 11.14
CA LEU A 528 4.53 -11.50 11.40
C LEU A 528 3.38 -11.58 12.42
N ILE A 529 2.51 -12.58 12.30
CA ILE A 529 1.45 -12.84 13.28
C ILE A 529 2.05 -13.08 14.66
N ARG A 530 3.12 -13.88 14.77
CA ARG A 530 3.83 -14.12 16.04
C ARG A 530 4.47 -12.85 16.61
N SER A 531 5.00 -11.96 15.76
CA SER A 531 5.63 -10.72 16.22
C SER A 531 4.61 -9.68 16.70
N ILE A 532 3.43 -9.63 16.08
CA ILE A 532 2.30 -8.80 16.52
C ILE A 532 1.68 -9.39 17.80
N GLY A 533 1.51 -10.71 17.82
CA GLY A 533 0.84 -11.45 18.87
C GLY A 533 -0.63 -11.74 18.52
N LEU A 534 -1.02 -13.01 18.65
CA LEU A 534 -2.39 -13.48 18.34
C LEU A 534 -3.46 -12.77 19.17
N ASP A 535 -3.22 -12.52 20.46
CA ASP A 535 -4.19 -11.86 21.33
C ASP A 535 -4.48 -10.42 20.88
N GLN A 536 -3.45 -9.71 20.37
CA GLN A 536 -3.63 -8.36 19.84
C GLN A 536 -4.43 -8.37 18.54
N ILE A 537 -4.14 -9.31 17.64
CA ILE A 537 -4.89 -9.50 16.39
C ILE A 537 -6.35 -9.80 16.71
N ARG A 538 -6.60 -10.76 17.61
CA ARG A 538 -7.94 -11.14 18.05
C ARG A 538 -8.70 -9.97 18.66
N GLN A 539 -8.05 -9.21 19.56
CA GLN A 539 -8.69 -8.06 20.19
C GLN A 539 -9.08 -6.98 19.17
N ARG A 540 -8.23 -6.73 18.17
CA ARG A 540 -8.56 -5.79 17.08
C ARG A 540 -9.75 -6.26 16.27
N GLU A 541 -9.73 -7.51 15.80
CA GLU A 541 -10.84 -8.08 15.04
C GLU A 541 -12.16 -8.08 15.83
N GLN A 542 -12.11 -8.45 17.11
CA GLN A 542 -13.26 -8.40 18.01
C GLN A 542 -13.80 -6.97 18.17
N ASN A 543 -12.93 -5.98 18.36
CA ASN A 543 -13.33 -4.58 18.47
C ASN A 543 -13.93 -4.08 17.16
N SER A 544 -13.35 -4.44 16.01
CA SER A 544 -13.81 -4.02 14.70
C SER A 544 -15.24 -4.48 14.43
N ILE A 545 -15.51 -5.76 14.65
CA ILE A 545 -16.83 -6.33 14.37
C ILE A 545 -17.88 -5.86 15.37
N ARG A 546 -17.50 -5.66 16.64
CA ARG A 546 -18.36 -5.06 17.65
C ARG A 546 -18.72 -3.63 17.28
N LEU A 547 -17.74 -2.81 16.93
CA LEU A 547 -17.96 -1.41 16.53
C LEU A 547 -18.90 -1.35 15.33
N PHE A 548 -18.67 -2.19 14.32
CA PHE A 548 -19.53 -2.25 13.14
C PHE A 548 -20.97 -2.58 13.52
N TYR A 549 -21.19 -3.67 14.26
CA TYR A 549 -22.52 -4.09 14.71
C TYR A 549 -23.23 -2.99 15.53
N GLU A 550 -22.57 -2.42 16.53
CA GLU A 550 -23.16 -1.38 17.40
C GLU A 550 -23.62 -0.15 16.60
N GLN A 551 -22.98 0.15 15.47
CA GLN A 551 -23.37 1.28 14.61
C GLN A 551 -24.63 1.01 13.78
N ILE A 552 -24.95 -0.26 13.50
CA ILE A 552 -26.03 -0.62 12.55
C ILE A 552 -27.14 -1.48 13.17
N LYS A 553 -26.99 -1.97 14.40
CA LYS A 553 -27.93 -2.90 15.03
C LYS A 553 -29.36 -2.36 15.16
N ASP A 554 -29.50 -1.04 15.32
CA ASP A 554 -30.78 -0.37 15.53
C ASP A 554 -31.38 0.19 14.23
N VAL A 555 -30.74 -0.06 13.08
CA VAL A 555 -31.21 0.40 11.77
C VAL A 555 -32.39 -0.49 11.31
N PRO A 556 -33.61 0.06 11.16
CA PRO A 556 -34.78 -0.75 10.80
C PRO A 556 -34.61 -1.39 9.44
N GLY A 557 -34.91 -2.69 9.33
CA GLY A 557 -34.85 -3.44 8.07
C GLY A 557 -33.53 -4.14 7.80
N ILE A 558 -32.52 -4.02 8.68
CA ILE A 558 -31.32 -4.87 8.62
C ILE A 558 -31.56 -6.15 9.43
N SER A 559 -31.35 -7.31 8.80
CA SER A 559 -31.40 -8.62 9.44
C SER A 559 -29.99 -9.19 9.58
N PHE A 560 -29.60 -9.65 10.77
CA PHE A 560 -28.29 -10.25 11.04
C PHE A 560 -28.40 -11.77 11.23
N TYR A 561 -27.34 -12.50 10.88
CA TYR A 561 -27.30 -13.96 10.97
C TYR A 561 -26.21 -14.47 11.90
N GLY A 562 -26.52 -15.52 12.67
CA GLY A 562 -25.64 -16.11 13.69
C GLY A 562 -25.28 -15.17 14.84
N LEU A 563 -26.22 -14.27 15.18
CA LEU A 563 -26.18 -13.45 16.39
C LEU A 563 -27.33 -13.86 17.32
N GLY A 564 -27.02 -14.09 18.60
CA GLY A 564 -28.02 -14.17 19.65
C GLY A 564 -28.56 -12.78 20.02
N ALA A 565 -29.54 -12.74 20.94
CA ALA A 565 -30.12 -11.48 21.43
C ALA A 565 -29.08 -10.58 22.14
N ASP A 566 -28.07 -11.18 22.78
CA ASP A 566 -26.90 -10.51 23.34
C ASP A 566 -25.63 -11.16 22.77
N PRO A 567 -25.05 -10.59 21.70
CA PRO A 567 -23.97 -11.24 20.96
C PRO A 567 -22.62 -11.18 21.70
N ASP A 568 -22.06 -12.36 22.01
CA ASP A 568 -20.70 -12.50 22.53
C ASP A 568 -19.67 -12.42 21.40
N PHE A 569 -19.12 -11.23 21.18
CA PHE A 569 -18.09 -10.99 20.16
C PHE A 569 -16.75 -11.71 20.43
N SER A 570 -16.55 -12.29 21.62
CA SER A 570 -15.34 -13.08 21.91
C SER A 570 -15.37 -14.48 21.28
N LYS A 571 -16.56 -14.96 20.89
CA LYS A 571 -16.81 -16.30 20.31
C LYS A 571 -17.10 -16.24 18.81
N ARG A 572 -16.59 -15.23 18.12
CA ARG A 572 -16.73 -15.09 16.68
C ARG A 572 -15.53 -14.40 16.03
N THR A 573 -15.32 -14.70 14.76
CA THR A 573 -14.37 -13.98 13.89
C THR A 573 -14.93 -12.59 13.55
N ALA A 574 -14.13 -11.73 12.93
CA ALA A 574 -14.58 -10.42 12.44
C ALA A 574 -15.46 -10.50 11.19
N VAL A 575 -16.41 -11.45 11.16
CA VAL A 575 -17.37 -11.68 10.08
C VAL A 575 -18.78 -11.33 10.58
N LEU A 576 -19.52 -10.56 9.79
CA LEU A 576 -20.93 -10.29 10.02
C LEU A 576 -21.67 -10.37 8.68
N SER A 577 -22.60 -11.32 8.60
CA SER A 577 -23.54 -11.40 7.49
C SER A 577 -24.86 -10.71 7.86
N CYS A 578 -25.38 -9.94 6.91
CA CYS A 578 -26.66 -9.27 7.03
C CYS A 578 -27.39 -9.19 5.69
N ASN A 579 -28.71 -8.96 5.76
CA ASN A 579 -29.55 -8.58 4.63
C ASN A 579 -30.24 -7.25 4.92
N LEU A 580 -30.45 -6.47 3.86
CA LEU A 580 -31.22 -5.23 3.90
C LEU A 580 -32.58 -5.53 3.27
N LYS A 581 -33.64 -5.51 4.08
CA LYS A 581 -35.01 -5.88 3.68
C LYS A 581 -35.00 -7.21 2.90
N ASP A 582 -35.69 -7.25 1.77
CA ASP A 582 -35.78 -8.33 0.79
C ASP A 582 -34.86 -8.11 -0.43
N TYR A 583 -33.96 -7.13 -0.39
CA TYR A 583 -33.04 -6.86 -1.50
C TYR A 583 -32.09 -8.03 -1.76
N ASP A 584 -31.82 -8.28 -3.04
CA ASP A 584 -30.79 -9.25 -3.46
C ASP A 584 -29.43 -8.82 -2.93
N SER A 585 -28.71 -9.74 -2.28
CA SER A 585 -27.41 -9.43 -1.69
C SER A 585 -26.39 -8.90 -2.70
N SER A 586 -26.48 -9.32 -3.96
CA SER A 586 -25.58 -8.88 -5.03
C SER A 586 -25.78 -7.40 -5.36
N ILE A 587 -27.03 -6.94 -5.43
CA ILE A 587 -27.38 -5.53 -5.66
C ILE A 587 -26.85 -4.67 -4.52
N VAL A 588 -27.05 -5.10 -3.27
CA VAL A 588 -26.55 -4.36 -2.10
C VAL A 588 -25.02 -4.26 -2.13
N SER A 589 -24.31 -5.35 -2.46
CA SER A 589 -22.85 -5.33 -2.59
C SER A 589 -22.36 -4.45 -3.74
N GLU A 590 -23.05 -4.44 -4.88
CA GLU A 590 -22.75 -3.58 -6.04
C GLU A 590 -22.89 -2.10 -5.67
N GLU A 591 -24.00 -1.71 -5.04
CA GLU A 591 -24.25 -0.35 -4.56
C GLU A 591 -23.19 0.12 -3.55
N LEU A 592 -22.78 -0.77 -2.63
CA LEU A 592 -21.71 -0.49 -1.67
C LEU A 592 -20.36 -0.23 -2.36
N GLU A 593 -20.04 -0.98 -3.41
CA GLU A 593 -18.79 -0.81 -4.15
C GLU A 593 -18.84 0.44 -5.04
N GLU A 594 -19.87 0.62 -5.85
CA GLU A 594 -19.94 1.68 -6.85
C GLU A 594 -20.04 3.08 -6.22
N ARG A 595 -20.85 3.23 -5.17
CA ARG A 595 -21.14 4.54 -4.59
C ARG A 595 -20.25 4.89 -3.41
N PHE A 596 -19.83 3.89 -2.65
CA PHE A 596 -19.10 4.09 -1.39
C PHE A 596 -17.69 3.49 -1.42
N GLY A 597 -17.32 2.75 -2.47
CA GLY A 597 -16.03 2.10 -2.57
C GLY A 597 -15.82 1.00 -1.54
N ILE A 598 -16.88 0.36 -1.03
CA ILE A 598 -16.81 -0.68 0.00
C ILE A 598 -16.94 -2.06 -0.64
N GLN A 599 -15.87 -2.83 -0.61
CA GLN A 599 -15.80 -4.17 -1.18
C GLN A 599 -16.29 -5.20 -0.17
N THR A 600 -17.48 -5.74 -0.40
CA THR A 600 -18.10 -6.81 0.40
C THR A 600 -18.24 -8.08 -0.42
N ARG A 601 -18.80 -9.14 0.17
CA ARG A 601 -19.11 -10.37 -0.58
C ARG A 601 -20.60 -10.73 -0.48
N PRO A 602 -21.30 -10.87 -1.61
CA PRO A 602 -22.69 -11.33 -1.63
C PRO A 602 -22.83 -12.84 -1.89
N GLY A 603 -24.07 -13.31 -1.86
CA GLY A 603 -24.47 -14.62 -2.37
C GLY A 603 -24.36 -15.75 -1.36
N ALA A 604 -23.95 -16.94 -1.84
CA ALA A 604 -24.05 -18.20 -1.09
C ALA A 604 -22.78 -18.58 -0.29
N HIS A 605 -21.70 -17.79 -0.41
CA HIS A 605 -20.42 -17.99 0.32
C HIS A 605 -19.83 -19.41 0.27
N CYS A 606 -20.23 -20.21 -0.71
CA CYS A 606 -19.91 -21.63 -0.81
C CYS A 606 -20.33 -22.47 0.42
N ALA A 607 -21.35 -22.05 1.18
CA ALA A 607 -21.87 -22.74 2.37
C ALA A 607 -23.39 -22.98 2.22
N PRO A 608 -23.82 -23.85 1.29
CA PRO A 608 -25.23 -23.96 0.90
C PRO A 608 -26.17 -24.33 2.04
N LEU A 609 -25.75 -25.22 2.95
CA LEU A 609 -26.59 -25.67 4.07
C LEU A 609 -26.79 -24.57 5.13
N VAL A 610 -25.87 -23.62 5.24
CA VAL A 610 -26.04 -22.42 6.07
C VAL A 610 -27.15 -21.53 5.49
N HIS A 611 -27.14 -21.35 4.17
CA HIS A 611 -28.18 -20.57 3.50
C HIS A 611 -29.55 -21.27 3.52
N GLU A 612 -29.60 -22.60 3.47
CA GLU A 612 -30.84 -23.35 3.68
C GLU A 612 -31.36 -23.21 5.12
N HIS A 613 -30.46 -23.31 6.11
CA HIS A 613 -30.80 -23.14 7.53
C HIS A 613 -31.37 -21.75 7.84
N TYR A 614 -30.78 -20.69 7.26
CA TYR A 614 -31.24 -19.31 7.45
C TYR A 614 -32.24 -18.84 6.39
N HIS A 615 -32.74 -19.73 5.53
CA HIS A 615 -33.71 -19.43 4.46
C HIS A 615 -33.30 -18.29 3.50
N THR A 616 -32.00 -18.19 3.18
CA THR A 616 -31.42 -17.16 2.30
C THR A 616 -30.90 -17.72 0.98
N LYS A 617 -31.41 -18.87 0.54
CA LYS A 617 -30.96 -19.53 -0.70
C LYS A 617 -31.13 -18.64 -1.95
N GLU A 618 -32.27 -17.96 -2.06
CA GLU A 618 -32.59 -17.09 -3.20
C GLU A 618 -31.99 -15.68 -3.02
N GLN A 619 -32.15 -15.06 -1.85
CA GLN A 619 -31.66 -13.69 -1.58
C GLN A 619 -30.12 -13.60 -1.45
N GLY A 620 -29.49 -14.67 -0.96
CA GLY A 620 -28.11 -14.65 -0.47
C GLY A 620 -27.95 -13.86 0.83
N MET A 621 -26.69 -13.63 1.23
CA MET A 621 -26.36 -12.72 2.33
C MET A 621 -25.28 -11.73 1.89
N VAL A 622 -25.29 -10.49 2.39
CA VAL A 622 -24.14 -9.60 2.30
C VAL A 622 -23.23 -9.90 3.47
N ARG A 623 -21.96 -10.21 3.20
CA ARG A 623 -20.96 -10.50 4.23
C ARG A 623 -19.91 -9.42 4.30
N PHE A 624 -19.84 -8.79 5.46
CA PHE A 624 -18.73 -7.94 5.87
C PHE A 624 -17.72 -8.77 6.65
N SER A 625 -16.45 -8.58 6.34
CA SER A 625 -15.35 -9.20 7.07
C SER A 625 -14.14 -8.30 7.13
N PHE A 626 -13.73 -7.96 8.36
CA PHE A 626 -12.65 -7.01 8.62
C PHE A 626 -11.37 -7.72 9.03
N GLY A 627 -10.22 -7.10 8.77
CA GLY A 627 -8.91 -7.61 9.13
C GLY A 627 -8.28 -6.88 10.31
N PHE A 628 -7.13 -7.39 10.77
CA PHE A 628 -6.35 -6.80 11.85
C PHE A 628 -5.78 -5.40 11.55
N ASP A 629 -5.75 -5.02 10.27
CA ASP A 629 -5.29 -3.73 9.74
C ASP A 629 -6.44 -2.83 9.27
N THR A 630 -7.70 -3.26 9.39
CA THR A 630 -8.87 -2.38 9.19
C THR A 630 -8.94 -1.34 10.31
N THR A 631 -9.12 -0.08 9.93
CA THR A 631 -9.19 1.05 10.85
C THR A 631 -10.61 1.29 11.37
N GLU A 632 -10.73 1.91 12.56
CA GLU A 632 -12.05 2.31 13.08
C GLU A 632 -12.80 3.27 12.15
N GLU A 633 -12.08 4.12 11.42
CA GLU A 633 -12.67 5.07 10.49
C GLU A 633 -13.30 4.36 9.29
N GLU A 634 -12.58 3.39 8.70
CA GLU A 634 -13.14 2.55 7.62
C GLU A 634 -14.41 1.83 8.08
N ILE A 635 -14.45 1.37 9.34
CA ILE A 635 -15.64 0.71 9.90
C ILE A 635 -16.81 1.68 10.06
N ARG A 636 -16.57 2.90 10.52
CA ARG A 636 -17.61 3.93 10.63
C ARG A 636 -18.14 4.32 9.26
N ILE A 637 -17.27 4.49 8.26
CA ILE A 637 -17.68 4.78 6.88
C ILE A 637 -18.53 3.63 6.32
N ALA A 638 -18.12 2.37 6.56
CA ALA A 638 -18.90 1.21 6.12
C ALA A 638 -20.29 1.15 6.77
N ALA A 639 -20.38 1.44 8.07
CA ALA A 639 -21.66 1.48 8.78
C ALA A 639 -22.55 2.64 8.29
N GLU A 640 -21.97 3.80 8.02
CA GLU A 640 -22.70 4.96 7.52
C GLU A 640 -23.24 4.74 6.10
N ALA A 641 -22.49 4.05 5.24
CA ALA A 641 -22.96 3.65 3.92
C ALA A 641 -24.22 2.77 4.01
N LEU A 642 -24.24 1.80 4.94
CA LEU A 642 -25.42 0.97 5.17
C LEU A 642 -26.63 1.77 5.65
N LYS A 643 -26.43 2.74 6.55
CA LYS A 643 -27.51 3.63 7.00
C LYS A 643 -28.10 4.42 5.85
N LYS A 644 -27.25 5.00 4.99
CA LYS A 644 -27.68 5.74 3.79
C LYS A 644 -28.47 4.88 2.82
N LEU A 645 -27.99 3.66 2.53
CA LEU A 645 -28.74 2.72 1.70
C LEU A 645 -30.12 2.40 2.27
N MET A 646 -30.25 2.31 3.60
CA MET A 646 -31.54 2.06 4.25
C MET A 646 -32.48 3.28 4.27
N GLU A 647 -31.94 4.51 4.28
CA GLU A 647 -32.71 5.75 4.22
C GLU A 647 -33.24 6.04 2.80
N GLU A 648 -32.51 5.66 1.76
CA GLU A 648 -32.74 6.12 0.38
C GLU A 648 -33.64 5.19 -0.48
N GLU A 649 -34.15 4.08 0.07
CA GLU A 649 -34.81 2.99 -0.70
C GLU A 649 -33.95 2.54 -1.90
N VAL A 650 -33.08 1.55 -1.67
CA VAL A 650 -32.28 0.87 -2.72
C VAL A 650 -33.16 0.30 -3.83
#